data_AF-A0A954Z372-F1
#
_entry.id   AF-A0A954Z372-F1
#
_cell.length_a   1.000
_cell.length_b   1.000
_cell.length_c   1.000
_cell.angle_alpha   90.00
_cell.angle_beta   90.00
_cell.angle_gamma   90.00
#
_symmetry.space_group_name_H-M   'P 1'
#
loop_
_entity.id
_entity.type
_entity.pdbx_description
1 polymer ?
#
loop_
_entity_poly.entity_id
_entity_poly.type
_entity_poly.pdbx_seq_one_letter_code
_entity_poly.pdbx_strand_id
1 'polypeptide(L)'
;ATRIDYIHVVGLASAGNQAPSLPTITEPAAVGQDAAPGDVPMAATGFADADGDLHRSTDWEIWTVGASPERVWFSLGAEGVERQQAQLGDGFFENSHAGRESLLPDADYELRVRYRDDAGATSDFATRLFHATSDVSPLTISDITSVDWRDLFAASVVIPGPGAVLTPDAAIIGIDLDGNSVSPGGESPPNAIDRTVAKYLNFGEINSGVTVTPVDGPYLVDAFQLTTANDAVERDPSAWSLYGTNAPIVSTDHSRGDQEPWTLIDTGTVALPDARDTPGPIVSVDNTVAYASYRLVFTNVKNAAAANSMQIGELQFYSSASSAGPAASVRLETATGAPLFEIAGSNSGANQTTDYAALPAAQPVRVVINGGVGGLTLPLTTLTLGANSAQTFDVFLPAVDLAPEATLVLWLASDGSTYFGDASQTEPDFSLLARSNNDVAGVPFTALAAGYVVEEVAGGMQLPTNIAFVPNPGPNADDPFFYVTELYGTIKVVSRNFAVSDYAVDLLNFDPTGNFPGSGEQGLTGIVVEPMTGDVIVSRVTATNPANPNGAHHPQVLRFSSLDGGRTAATSTVLLDMPGETQGQSHQISNVSIGPDGKLYVHNGDGFNTATAQNLDSYRGKILRLNLDGSAPSDNPFYNASDGINARDYVFAYGVRNPFGGAWRAADGMHYEVENGPSVDRLAKISEGVNYLWDGTNESMRNLAIYNWDPSHAPVNIAFVQPETFGGSQFPPEMQDLAFVAESGPTYGTGPQVRGKRIVSFALDANGQLNDGPTTLVEYTGSGQGTVVGLTAGPDGLYFTELYKDQNAVTPIDGGARVFRVRYVGNVAGDFNFDQVSDGTDFLTWQRTLGSTADLSADGNRNLEVDAADLAIWESHWGVAPAQAIAEPASNPSVQTATDAYFAASETTAADMAGIAQLVETASRTSPARRRGFAGE
;
A
#
# COMPACT_ATOMS: atom_id res chain seq x y z
N ALA A 1 -45.99 -79.80 19.50
CA ALA A 1 -47.10 -79.78 18.52
C ALA A 1 -46.95 -78.53 17.68
N THR A 2 -46.77 -78.71 16.37
CA THR A 2 -46.53 -77.62 15.40
C THR A 2 -47.87 -77.11 14.88
N ARG A 3 -47.99 -75.80 14.62
CA ARG A 3 -48.92 -75.29 13.62
C ARG A 3 -48.31 -74.09 12.90
N ILE A 4 -48.24 -74.20 11.58
CA ILE A 4 -47.89 -73.14 10.65
C ILE A 4 -49.20 -72.78 9.97
N ASP A 5 -49.56 -71.50 9.93
CA ASP A 5 -50.70 -71.03 9.14
C ASP A 5 -50.18 -70.04 8.06
N TYR A 6 -49.85 -70.64 6.91
CA TYR A 6 -49.66 -70.08 5.55
C TYR A 6 -48.32 -69.52 5.04
N ILE A 7 -48.17 -69.68 3.71
CA ILE A 7 -47.01 -69.42 2.84
C ILE A 7 -47.44 -68.50 1.68
N HIS A 8 -46.47 -67.73 1.18
CA HIS A 8 -46.48 -66.83 0.02
C HIS A 8 -47.17 -67.35 -1.27
N VAL A 9 -47.70 -66.40 -2.05
CA VAL A 9 -47.73 -66.43 -3.53
C VAL A 9 -47.25 -65.06 -4.03
N VAL A 10 -46.48 -65.04 -5.12
CA VAL A 10 -45.80 -63.85 -5.68
C VAL A 10 -46.31 -63.54 -7.10
N GLY A 11 -46.36 -62.25 -7.45
CA GLY A 11 -46.45 -61.74 -8.83
C GLY A 11 -47.84 -61.21 -9.23
N LEU A 12 -47.98 -60.07 -9.91
CA LEU A 12 -47.12 -59.57 -11.00
C LEU A 12 -47.08 -58.03 -11.08
N ALA A 13 -45.92 -57.53 -11.48
CA ALA A 13 -45.63 -56.24 -12.14
C ALA A 13 -46.63 -55.08 -11.97
N SER A 14 -46.28 -54.12 -11.09
CA SER A 14 -46.43 -52.71 -11.45
C SER A 14 -45.50 -52.39 -12.63
N ALA A 15 -45.78 -51.32 -13.38
CA ALA A 15 -44.76 -50.75 -14.26
C ALA A 15 -43.49 -50.46 -13.44
N GLY A 16 -42.32 -50.64 -14.05
CA GLY A 16 -41.09 -50.16 -13.44
C GLY A 16 -41.08 -48.65 -13.57
N ASN A 17 -40.99 -47.96 -12.43
CA ASN A 17 -40.90 -46.50 -12.31
C ASN A 17 -40.03 -45.92 -13.44
N GLN A 18 -40.63 -45.05 -14.27
CA GLN A 18 -39.97 -44.39 -15.38
C GLN A 18 -39.37 -43.05 -14.94
N ALA A 19 -38.28 -42.64 -15.60
CA ALA A 19 -37.67 -41.35 -15.30
C ALA A 19 -38.47 -40.19 -15.93
N PRO A 20 -38.62 -39.06 -15.22
CA PRO A 20 -39.28 -37.88 -15.77
C PRO A 20 -38.45 -37.27 -16.91
N SER A 21 -39.13 -36.46 -17.73
CA SER A 21 -38.52 -35.75 -18.85
C SER A 21 -37.42 -34.77 -18.41
N LEU A 22 -36.44 -34.58 -19.30
CA LEU A 22 -35.33 -33.66 -19.14
C LEU A 22 -35.82 -32.22 -18.90
N PRO A 23 -35.31 -31.49 -17.88
CA PRO A 23 -35.70 -30.10 -17.64
C PRO A 23 -35.34 -29.16 -18.80
N THR A 24 -36.10 -28.08 -18.95
CA THR A 24 -35.74 -26.96 -19.82
C THR A 24 -35.29 -25.78 -18.96
N ILE A 25 -33.98 -25.52 -18.92
CA ILE A 25 -33.40 -24.37 -18.22
C ILE A 25 -33.85 -23.07 -18.91
N THR A 26 -34.56 -22.23 -18.16
CA THR A 26 -35.05 -20.91 -18.58
C THR A 26 -34.20 -19.76 -18.05
N GLU A 27 -33.51 -19.93 -16.91
CA GLU A 27 -32.43 -19.03 -16.48
C GLU A 27 -31.20 -19.84 -16.01
N PRO A 28 -29.96 -19.49 -16.43
CA PRO A 28 -29.63 -18.45 -17.41
C PRO A 28 -30.23 -18.72 -18.80
N ALA A 29 -30.84 -17.67 -19.39
CA ALA A 29 -31.60 -17.74 -20.63
C ALA A 29 -30.74 -18.07 -21.87
N ALA A 30 -29.47 -17.63 -21.88
CA ALA A 30 -28.51 -17.88 -22.96
C ALA A 30 -27.22 -18.56 -22.47
N VAL A 31 -26.54 -19.27 -23.38
CA VAL A 31 -25.23 -19.89 -23.11
C VAL A 31 -24.16 -18.80 -23.07
N GLY A 32 -23.38 -18.75 -21.99
CA GLY A 32 -22.37 -17.70 -21.78
C GLY A 32 -22.96 -16.35 -21.38
N GLN A 33 -24.14 -16.35 -20.74
CA GLN A 33 -24.71 -15.16 -20.12
C GLN A 33 -23.95 -14.80 -18.84
N ASP A 34 -23.72 -13.51 -18.60
CA ASP A 34 -23.09 -13.03 -17.38
C ASP A 34 -24.06 -13.05 -16.18
N ALA A 35 -23.52 -13.30 -14.99
CA ALA A 35 -24.22 -13.24 -13.71
C ALA A 35 -23.31 -12.68 -12.61
N ALA A 36 -23.89 -12.01 -11.61
CA ALA A 36 -23.12 -11.57 -10.45
C ALA A 36 -22.69 -12.80 -9.63
N PRO A 37 -21.45 -12.89 -9.12
CA PRO A 37 -20.99 -14.07 -8.38
C PRO A 37 -21.82 -14.35 -7.12
N GLY A 38 -22.41 -13.32 -6.50
CA GLY A 38 -23.32 -13.43 -5.36
C GLY A 38 -24.81 -13.60 -5.69
N ASP A 39 -25.25 -13.39 -6.94
CA ASP A 39 -26.67 -13.50 -7.34
C ASP A 39 -26.81 -14.08 -8.76
N VAL A 40 -26.87 -15.41 -8.83
CA VAL A 40 -27.06 -16.17 -10.07
C VAL A 40 -28.53 -16.57 -10.23
N PRO A 41 -29.25 -16.06 -11.24
CA PRO A 41 -30.62 -16.46 -11.49
C PRO A 41 -30.67 -17.88 -12.08
N MET A 42 -31.30 -18.82 -11.37
CA MET A 42 -31.49 -20.20 -11.85
C MET A 42 -32.98 -20.52 -11.96
N ALA A 43 -33.44 -20.97 -13.13
CA ALA A 43 -34.83 -21.38 -13.34
C ALA A 43 -34.98 -22.47 -14.40
N ALA A 44 -35.95 -23.37 -14.22
CA ALA A 44 -36.18 -24.51 -15.10
C ALA A 44 -37.66 -24.95 -15.11
N THR A 45 -38.15 -25.31 -16.29
CA THR A 45 -39.55 -25.71 -16.51
C THR A 45 -39.67 -27.00 -17.32
N GLY A 46 -40.90 -27.51 -17.47
CA GLY A 46 -41.21 -28.58 -18.43
C GLY A 46 -41.30 -30.00 -17.86
N PHE A 47 -41.50 -30.18 -16.55
CA PHE A 47 -41.71 -31.51 -15.97
C PHE A 47 -42.92 -32.22 -16.62
N ALA A 48 -42.68 -33.45 -17.08
CA ALA A 48 -43.69 -34.42 -17.47
C ALA A 48 -43.16 -35.83 -17.22
N ASP A 49 -44.05 -36.74 -16.79
CA ASP A 49 -43.75 -38.16 -16.61
C ASP A 49 -44.61 -39.05 -17.53
N ALA A 50 -44.09 -40.22 -17.89
CA ALA A 50 -44.70 -41.17 -18.83
C ALA A 50 -45.60 -42.22 -18.17
N ASP A 51 -45.36 -42.60 -16.90
CA ASP A 51 -46.26 -43.49 -16.14
C ASP A 51 -47.21 -42.73 -15.20
N GLY A 52 -46.91 -41.45 -14.94
CA GLY A 52 -47.84 -40.44 -14.43
C GLY A 52 -47.52 -39.91 -13.04
N ASP A 53 -46.34 -40.24 -12.51
CA ASP A 53 -45.86 -39.80 -11.21
C ASP A 53 -45.58 -38.27 -11.17
N LEU A 54 -45.61 -37.69 -9.97
CA LEU A 54 -45.66 -36.23 -9.76
C LEU A 54 -44.26 -35.64 -9.51
N HIS A 55 -44.05 -34.39 -9.92
CA HIS A 55 -42.81 -33.66 -9.64
C HIS A 55 -42.61 -33.47 -8.13
N ARG A 56 -41.76 -34.32 -7.54
CA ARG A 56 -41.47 -34.30 -6.11
C ARG A 56 -40.45 -33.25 -5.75
N SER A 57 -39.29 -33.25 -6.42
CA SER A 57 -38.20 -32.32 -6.14
C SER A 57 -37.25 -32.12 -7.31
N THR A 58 -36.46 -31.06 -7.25
CA THR A 58 -35.39 -30.74 -8.24
C THR A 58 -34.03 -30.81 -7.57
N ASP A 59 -33.04 -31.34 -8.29
CA ASP A 59 -31.63 -31.26 -7.91
C ASP A 59 -30.96 -30.18 -8.78
N TRP A 60 -30.44 -29.13 -8.16
CA TRP A 60 -29.69 -28.03 -8.77
C TRP A 60 -28.20 -28.16 -8.43
N GLU A 61 -27.32 -27.94 -9.40
CA GLU A 61 -25.85 -27.99 -9.22
C GLU A 61 -25.17 -26.92 -10.09
N ILE A 62 -24.11 -26.28 -9.60
CA ILE A 62 -23.20 -25.46 -10.42
C ILE A 62 -21.83 -26.12 -10.40
N TRP A 63 -21.19 -26.20 -11.57
CA TRP A 63 -19.89 -26.83 -11.78
C TRP A 63 -18.88 -25.85 -12.41
N THR A 64 -17.59 -26.01 -12.12
CA THR A 64 -16.52 -25.31 -12.85
C THR A 64 -16.36 -25.83 -14.27
N VAL A 65 -15.91 -24.97 -15.18
CA VAL A 65 -15.60 -25.32 -16.57
C VAL A 65 -14.09 -25.47 -16.73
N GLY A 66 -13.63 -26.57 -17.34
CA GLY A 66 -12.19 -26.77 -17.58
C GLY A 66 -11.78 -28.23 -17.73
N ALA A 67 -10.48 -28.50 -17.58
CA ALA A 67 -9.90 -29.84 -17.73
C ALA A 67 -10.27 -30.82 -16.60
N SER A 68 -10.63 -30.30 -15.42
CA SER A 68 -11.07 -31.06 -14.23
C SER A 68 -12.32 -30.38 -13.65
N PRO A 69 -13.50 -30.52 -14.28
CA PRO A 69 -14.72 -29.87 -13.81
C PRO A 69 -15.18 -30.52 -12.50
N GLU A 70 -15.49 -29.70 -11.50
CA GLU A 70 -16.01 -30.14 -10.21
C GLU A 70 -17.26 -29.34 -9.82
N ARG A 71 -18.13 -29.95 -9.01
CA ARG A 71 -19.32 -29.28 -8.48
C ARG A 71 -18.88 -28.30 -7.41
N VAL A 72 -19.35 -27.07 -7.48
CA VAL A 72 -18.95 -25.99 -6.56
C VAL A 72 -20.12 -25.46 -5.74
N TRP A 73 -21.36 -25.69 -6.19
CA TRP A 73 -22.56 -25.41 -5.43
C TRP A 73 -23.65 -26.43 -5.74
N PHE A 74 -24.52 -26.73 -4.78
CA PHE A 74 -25.71 -27.54 -5.01
C PHE A 74 -26.88 -27.19 -4.10
N SER A 75 -28.10 -27.43 -4.60
CA SER A 75 -29.30 -27.61 -3.78
C SER A 75 -30.01 -28.90 -4.23
N LEU A 76 -29.87 -29.96 -3.43
CA LEU A 76 -30.39 -31.29 -3.76
C LEU A 76 -31.75 -31.53 -3.09
N GLY A 77 -32.71 -32.04 -3.85
CA GLY A 77 -34.04 -32.36 -3.36
C GLY A 77 -34.90 -31.14 -3.02
N ALA A 78 -34.69 -30.00 -3.69
CA ALA A 78 -35.49 -28.80 -3.53
C ALA A 78 -36.98 -29.08 -3.79
N GLU A 79 -37.84 -28.77 -2.82
CA GLU A 79 -39.32 -28.92 -2.90
C GLU A 79 -39.98 -27.53 -3.11
N GLY A 80 -41.23 -27.31 -2.67
CA GLY A 80 -41.80 -25.95 -2.64
C GLY A 80 -41.91 -25.24 -3.99
N VAL A 81 -41.51 -23.96 -4.03
CA VAL A 81 -41.34 -23.14 -5.25
C VAL A 81 -39.96 -23.35 -5.86
N GLU A 82 -39.01 -23.80 -5.04
CA GLU A 82 -37.61 -24.07 -5.30
C GLU A 82 -37.41 -25.25 -6.29
N ARG A 83 -38.50 -25.94 -6.66
CA ARG A 83 -38.61 -26.90 -7.77
C ARG A 83 -38.60 -26.29 -9.18
N GLN A 84 -38.71 -24.98 -9.31
CA GLN A 84 -38.76 -24.31 -10.63
C GLN A 84 -37.77 -23.15 -10.75
N GLN A 85 -37.22 -22.70 -9.63
CA GLN A 85 -36.24 -21.62 -9.52
C GLN A 85 -35.34 -21.85 -8.31
N ALA A 86 -34.13 -21.34 -8.29
CA ALA A 86 -33.24 -21.36 -7.14
C ALA A 86 -32.34 -20.11 -7.14
N GLN A 87 -31.86 -19.72 -5.96
CA GLN A 87 -30.79 -18.76 -5.74
C GLN A 87 -29.64 -19.43 -4.98
N LEU A 88 -28.45 -18.81 -4.98
CA LEU A 88 -27.27 -19.37 -4.30
C LEU A 88 -27.48 -19.57 -2.79
N GLY A 89 -28.35 -18.77 -2.15
CA GLY A 89 -28.75 -18.94 -0.75
C GLY A 89 -29.63 -20.17 -0.46
N ASP A 90 -30.21 -20.82 -1.47
CA ASP A 90 -31.07 -22.01 -1.31
C ASP A 90 -30.27 -23.33 -1.25
N GLY A 91 -28.95 -23.25 -1.28
CA GLY A 91 -28.05 -24.40 -1.37
C GLY A 91 -26.74 -24.21 -0.63
N PHE A 92 -25.78 -25.08 -0.91
CA PHE A 92 -24.50 -25.13 -0.23
C PHE A 92 -23.36 -25.17 -1.24
N PHE A 93 -22.34 -24.34 -1.03
CA PHE A 93 -21.10 -24.46 -1.77
C PHE A 93 -20.24 -25.63 -1.27
N GLU A 94 -19.54 -26.30 -2.18
CA GLU A 94 -18.64 -27.43 -1.90
C GLU A 94 -17.35 -27.38 -2.74
N ASN A 95 -16.45 -28.35 -2.50
CA ASN A 95 -15.13 -28.47 -3.14
C ASN A 95 -14.32 -27.15 -3.12
N SER A 96 -13.78 -26.64 -4.23
CA SER A 96 -13.02 -25.36 -4.24
C SER A 96 -13.79 -24.12 -3.75
N HIS A 97 -15.12 -24.22 -3.64
CA HIS A 97 -15.97 -23.14 -3.17
C HIS A 97 -16.58 -23.43 -1.80
N ALA A 98 -16.26 -24.56 -1.15
CA ALA A 98 -16.80 -24.94 0.15
C ALA A 98 -16.66 -23.81 1.19
N GLY A 99 -17.80 -23.37 1.75
CA GLY A 99 -17.83 -22.30 2.76
C GLY A 99 -17.89 -20.87 2.21
N ARG A 100 -17.98 -20.68 0.89
CA ARG A 100 -18.32 -19.38 0.27
C ARG A 100 -19.81 -19.07 0.37
N GLU A 101 -20.17 -17.81 0.12
CA GLU A 101 -21.55 -17.36 -0.15
C GLU A 101 -21.75 -16.93 -1.63
N SER A 102 -20.68 -16.91 -2.42
CA SER A 102 -20.64 -16.51 -3.84
C SER A 102 -19.69 -17.39 -4.66
N LEU A 103 -19.86 -17.35 -5.99
CA LEU A 103 -18.90 -17.92 -6.95
C LEU A 103 -17.59 -17.12 -6.96
N LEU A 104 -16.53 -17.67 -7.57
CA LEU A 104 -15.34 -16.88 -7.90
C LEU A 104 -15.67 -15.96 -9.11
N PRO A 105 -15.23 -14.70 -9.08
CA PRO A 105 -15.35 -13.78 -10.20
C PRO A 105 -14.42 -14.13 -11.37
N ASP A 106 -14.74 -13.56 -12.52
CA ASP A 106 -14.13 -13.73 -13.85
C ASP A 106 -13.91 -15.20 -14.25
N ALA A 107 -14.93 -16.04 -14.00
CA ALA A 107 -14.87 -17.48 -14.24
C ALA A 107 -16.14 -18.06 -14.89
N ASP A 108 -15.94 -19.05 -15.78
CA ASP A 108 -17.01 -19.79 -16.45
C ASP A 108 -17.52 -20.96 -15.59
N TYR A 109 -18.85 -21.10 -15.54
CA TYR A 109 -19.55 -22.14 -14.79
C TYR A 109 -20.62 -22.85 -15.64
N GLU A 110 -20.92 -24.10 -15.29
CA GLU A 110 -22.02 -24.89 -15.85
C GLU A 110 -23.10 -25.14 -14.79
N LEU A 111 -24.26 -24.50 -14.95
CA LEU A 111 -25.48 -24.87 -14.23
C LEU A 111 -25.97 -26.22 -14.76
N ARG A 112 -26.32 -27.14 -13.84
CA ARG A 112 -26.94 -28.43 -14.13
C ARG A 112 -28.21 -28.62 -13.30
N VAL A 113 -29.28 -29.10 -13.93
CA VAL A 113 -30.60 -29.28 -13.30
C VAL A 113 -31.20 -30.63 -13.68
N ARG A 114 -31.75 -31.38 -12.72
CA ARG A 114 -32.55 -32.59 -12.99
C ARG A 114 -33.79 -32.67 -12.10
N TYR A 115 -34.84 -33.34 -12.58
CA TYR A 115 -36.07 -33.56 -11.83
C TYR A 115 -36.13 -34.95 -11.18
N ARG A 116 -36.89 -35.05 -10.08
CA ARG A 116 -37.21 -36.28 -9.35
C ARG A 116 -38.72 -36.41 -9.16
N ASP A 117 -39.26 -37.57 -9.48
CA ASP A 117 -40.67 -37.94 -9.26
C ASP A 117 -40.95 -38.44 -7.83
N ASP A 118 -42.22 -38.67 -7.48
CA ASP A 118 -42.63 -39.12 -6.15
C ASP A 118 -42.44 -40.62 -5.89
N ALA A 119 -42.28 -41.45 -6.91
CA ALA A 119 -41.82 -42.84 -6.79
C ALA A 119 -40.28 -42.98 -6.66
N GLY A 120 -39.53 -41.91 -6.91
CA GLY A 120 -38.10 -41.74 -6.64
C GLY A 120 -37.14 -41.94 -7.82
N ALA A 121 -37.60 -41.98 -9.07
CA ALA A 121 -36.69 -41.93 -10.23
C ALA A 121 -36.24 -40.49 -10.50
N THR A 122 -35.35 -40.31 -11.47
CA THR A 122 -34.73 -39.02 -11.78
C THR A 122 -34.46 -38.90 -13.27
N SER A 123 -34.67 -37.71 -13.82
CA SER A 123 -34.23 -37.37 -15.18
C SER A 123 -32.70 -37.37 -15.28
N ASP A 124 -32.19 -37.38 -16.52
CA ASP A 124 -30.83 -36.89 -16.80
C ASP A 124 -30.72 -35.39 -16.43
N PHE A 125 -29.48 -34.87 -16.36
CA PHE A 125 -29.23 -33.45 -16.16
C PHE A 125 -29.34 -32.66 -17.46
N ALA A 126 -30.12 -31.58 -17.44
CA ALA A 126 -30.01 -30.49 -18.41
C ALA A 126 -28.88 -29.54 -17.96
N THR A 127 -28.16 -28.91 -18.89
CA THR A 127 -27.04 -28.01 -18.55
C THR A 127 -27.01 -26.69 -19.33
N ARG A 128 -26.37 -25.68 -18.73
CA ARG A 128 -26.24 -24.30 -19.26
C ARG A 128 -24.93 -23.68 -18.78
N LEU A 129 -24.08 -23.21 -19.69
CA LEU A 129 -22.90 -22.40 -19.35
C LEU A 129 -23.28 -20.95 -19.09
N PHE A 130 -22.62 -20.31 -18.13
CA PHE A 130 -22.72 -18.88 -17.79
C PHE A 130 -21.38 -18.39 -17.21
N HIS A 131 -21.18 -17.08 -17.15
CA HIS A 131 -19.96 -16.45 -16.65
C HIS A 131 -20.26 -15.67 -15.36
N ALA A 132 -19.40 -15.75 -14.35
CA ALA A 132 -19.51 -14.95 -13.13
C ALA A 132 -18.46 -13.83 -13.16
N THR A 133 -18.88 -12.56 -13.02
CA THR A 133 -18.03 -11.38 -13.26
C THR A 133 -17.38 -10.81 -11.99
N SER A 134 -16.24 -10.12 -12.07
CA SER A 134 -15.75 -9.29 -10.96
C SER A 134 -16.78 -8.22 -10.57
N ASP A 135 -17.14 -8.15 -9.29
CA ASP A 135 -18.16 -7.23 -8.78
C ASP A 135 -17.64 -5.78 -8.72
N VAL A 136 -17.59 -5.13 -9.88
CA VAL A 136 -17.51 -3.68 -10.02
C VAL A 136 -18.76 -3.22 -10.76
N SER A 137 -19.77 -2.79 -10.00
CA SER A 137 -20.99 -2.22 -10.56
C SER A 137 -20.76 -0.75 -10.95
N PRO A 138 -21.31 -0.27 -12.08
CA PRO A 138 -21.16 1.13 -12.45
C PRO A 138 -21.96 2.06 -11.55
N LEU A 139 -21.40 3.23 -11.26
CA LEU A 139 -22.16 4.32 -10.65
C LEU A 139 -23.22 4.81 -11.64
N THR A 140 -24.48 4.77 -11.23
CA THR A 140 -25.58 5.35 -12.00
C THR A 140 -26.21 6.51 -11.24
N ILE A 141 -26.32 7.67 -11.88
CA ILE A 141 -26.92 8.89 -11.31
C ILE A 141 -27.74 9.60 -12.39
N SER A 142 -28.87 10.19 -11.99
CA SER A 142 -29.81 10.86 -12.90
C SER A 142 -29.82 12.39 -12.78
N ASP A 143 -29.33 12.91 -11.66
CA ASP A 143 -29.39 14.33 -11.28
C ASP A 143 -28.31 14.64 -10.22
N ILE A 144 -27.65 15.79 -10.29
CA ILE A 144 -26.58 16.22 -9.37
C ILE A 144 -27.00 17.54 -8.71
N THR A 145 -27.26 17.48 -7.41
CA THR A 145 -27.83 18.60 -6.63
C THR A 145 -26.79 19.44 -5.88
N SER A 146 -25.58 18.92 -5.68
CA SER A 146 -24.45 19.64 -5.10
C SER A 146 -23.14 18.96 -5.46
N VAL A 147 -22.04 19.73 -5.46
CA VAL A 147 -20.68 19.21 -5.67
C VAL A 147 -19.72 19.94 -4.73
N ASP A 148 -18.88 19.20 -3.99
CA ASP A 148 -17.69 19.72 -3.32
C ASP A 148 -16.45 19.04 -3.92
N TRP A 149 -15.38 19.79 -4.18
CA TRP A 149 -14.19 19.28 -4.87
C TRP A 149 -12.93 19.66 -4.12
N ARG A 150 -12.19 18.62 -3.70
CA ARG A 150 -11.08 18.72 -2.76
C ARG A 150 -9.85 17.98 -3.25
N ASP A 151 -8.67 18.47 -2.90
CA ASP A 151 -7.44 17.67 -2.97
C ASP A 151 -7.30 16.77 -1.73
N LEU A 152 -6.20 16.00 -1.66
CA LEU A 152 -5.89 15.16 -0.50
C LEU A 152 -5.68 15.92 0.83
N PHE A 153 -5.57 17.25 0.81
CA PHE A 153 -5.40 18.09 1.99
C PHE A 153 -6.68 18.86 2.36
N ALA A 154 -7.80 18.54 1.71
CA ALA A 154 -9.09 19.23 1.82
C ALA A 154 -9.08 20.71 1.36
N ALA A 155 -8.08 21.12 0.59
CA ALA A 155 -8.07 22.41 -0.08
C ALA A 155 -8.97 22.37 -1.34
N SER A 156 -9.53 23.53 -1.71
CA SER A 156 -10.38 23.65 -2.89
C SER A 156 -9.54 23.62 -4.17
N VAL A 157 -9.90 22.74 -5.10
CA VAL A 157 -9.18 22.59 -6.38
C VAL A 157 -9.67 23.62 -7.40
N VAL A 158 -8.75 24.31 -8.07
CA VAL A 158 -9.07 25.31 -9.11
C VAL A 158 -8.42 24.93 -10.44
N ILE A 159 -9.23 24.83 -11.49
CA ILE A 159 -8.79 24.57 -12.87
C ILE A 159 -8.29 25.89 -13.48
N PRO A 160 -7.12 25.91 -14.16
CA PRO A 160 -6.62 27.10 -14.85
C PRO A 160 -7.59 27.55 -15.94
N GLY A 161 -7.86 28.86 -15.98
CA GLY A 161 -8.65 29.47 -17.04
C GLY A 161 -7.91 29.53 -18.38
N PRO A 162 -8.64 29.72 -19.50
CA PRO A 162 -8.06 29.71 -20.84
C PRO A 162 -7.05 30.86 -21.00
N GLY A 163 -5.79 30.46 -21.16
CA GLY A 163 -4.66 31.34 -21.41
C GLY A 163 -3.80 31.73 -20.21
N ALA A 164 -3.97 31.09 -19.04
CA ALA A 164 -3.03 31.23 -17.92
C ALA A 164 -1.59 30.82 -18.31
N VAL A 165 -0.58 31.51 -17.77
CA VAL A 165 0.85 31.36 -18.15
C VAL A 165 1.74 30.92 -16.97
N LEU A 166 1.34 31.17 -15.72
CA LEU A 166 2.12 30.81 -14.53
C LEU A 166 1.61 29.51 -13.87
N THR A 167 2.58 28.65 -13.56
CA THR A 167 2.47 27.41 -12.81
C THR A 167 3.27 27.54 -11.50
N PRO A 168 2.96 26.76 -10.44
CA PRO A 168 3.60 26.91 -9.12
C PRO A 168 5.10 26.58 -9.09
N ASP A 169 5.58 25.83 -10.08
CA ASP A 169 6.97 25.44 -10.30
C ASP A 169 7.76 26.45 -11.15
N ALA A 170 7.11 27.51 -11.66
CA ALA A 170 7.79 28.58 -12.39
C ALA A 170 8.84 29.28 -11.52
N ALA A 171 10.07 29.42 -12.02
CA ALA A 171 11.16 29.98 -11.23
C ALA A 171 10.91 31.47 -10.93
N ILE A 172 10.77 31.80 -9.64
CA ILE A 172 10.39 33.13 -9.16
C ILE A 172 11.37 33.66 -8.10
N ILE A 173 11.74 34.93 -8.23
CA ILE A 173 12.60 35.65 -7.29
C ILE A 173 11.99 37.00 -6.91
N GLY A 174 12.19 37.41 -5.66
CA GLY A 174 11.82 38.71 -5.13
C GLY A 174 12.88 39.75 -5.47
N ILE A 175 12.41 40.94 -5.87
CA ILE A 175 13.28 42.03 -6.28
C ILE A 175 12.86 43.36 -5.66
N ASP A 176 13.79 44.32 -5.69
CA ASP A 176 13.54 45.72 -5.36
C ASP A 176 14.52 46.63 -6.11
N LEU A 177 14.04 47.54 -6.96
CA LEU A 177 14.92 48.36 -7.81
C LEU A 177 15.79 49.34 -7.00
N ASP A 178 15.42 49.63 -5.75
CA ASP A 178 16.20 50.47 -4.82
C ASP A 178 17.23 49.66 -4.01
N GLY A 179 17.15 48.32 -4.02
CA GLY A 179 18.09 47.39 -3.41
C GLY A 179 17.76 46.94 -1.98
N ASN A 180 16.49 47.07 -1.57
CA ASN A 180 16.00 46.79 -0.22
C ASN A 180 15.07 45.56 -0.13
N SER A 181 15.12 44.66 -1.12
CA SER A 181 14.25 43.47 -1.13
C SER A 181 14.56 42.56 0.05
N VAL A 182 13.57 42.32 0.88
CA VAL A 182 13.62 41.38 2.01
C VAL A 182 12.21 40.82 2.23
N SER A 183 12.08 39.51 2.41
CA SER A 183 10.83 38.86 2.81
C SER A 183 10.98 38.14 4.16
N PRO A 184 9.91 38.06 4.97
CA PRO A 184 9.86 37.17 6.13
C PRO A 184 9.96 35.69 5.70
N GLY A 185 10.52 34.84 6.58
CA GLY A 185 10.44 33.39 6.40
C GLY A 185 8.98 32.92 6.46
N GLY A 186 8.51 32.29 5.39
CA GLY A 186 7.10 31.91 5.21
C GLY A 186 6.25 32.91 4.43
N GLU A 187 6.79 34.08 4.04
CA GLU A 187 6.13 35.09 3.18
C GLU A 187 6.97 35.40 1.92
N SER A 188 7.60 34.36 1.37
CA SER A 188 8.62 34.39 0.31
C SER A 188 8.04 34.52 -1.12
N PRO A 189 8.86 34.87 -2.13
CA PRO A 189 8.41 35.04 -3.52
C PRO A 189 7.62 33.87 -4.13
N PRO A 190 7.92 32.58 -3.87
CA PRO A 190 7.11 31.45 -4.34
C PRO A 190 5.64 31.51 -3.95
N ASN A 191 5.32 32.10 -2.79
CA ASN A 191 3.94 32.28 -2.33
C ASN A 191 3.10 33.10 -3.31
N ALA A 192 3.72 33.93 -4.15
CA ALA A 192 3.00 34.72 -5.15
C ALA A 192 2.42 33.89 -6.31
N ILE A 193 2.77 32.61 -6.46
CA ILE A 193 2.32 31.74 -7.57
C ILE A 193 1.88 30.35 -7.10
N ASP A 194 1.77 30.12 -5.78
CA ASP A 194 1.60 28.78 -5.20
C ASP A 194 0.15 28.25 -5.24
N ARG A 195 -0.82 29.07 -5.67
CA ARG A 195 -2.25 28.75 -5.75
C ARG A 195 -2.94 28.55 -4.39
N THR A 196 -2.27 28.86 -3.28
CA THR A 196 -2.82 28.71 -1.91
C THR A 196 -3.27 30.03 -1.28
N VAL A 197 -3.18 31.15 -2.03
CA VAL A 197 -3.31 32.54 -1.56
C VAL A 197 -2.34 32.93 -0.42
N ALA A 198 -1.24 32.19 -0.26
CA ALA A 198 -0.23 32.51 0.73
C ALA A 198 0.36 33.90 0.45
N LYS A 199 0.54 34.69 1.51
CA LYS A 199 1.05 36.05 1.36
C LYS A 199 2.52 36.03 0.91
N TYR A 200 2.81 36.62 -0.25
CA TYR A 200 4.12 37.16 -0.56
C TYR A 200 4.22 38.59 0.00
N LEU A 201 5.27 38.90 0.76
CA LEU A 201 5.53 40.23 1.31
C LEU A 201 6.97 40.67 1.04
N ASN A 202 7.18 41.92 0.65
CA ASN A 202 8.50 42.49 0.37
C ASN A 202 8.68 43.86 1.06
N PHE A 203 9.68 43.98 1.94
CA PHE A 203 9.98 45.21 2.69
C PHE A 203 10.58 46.35 1.84
N GLY A 204 10.91 46.12 0.57
CA GLY A 204 11.25 47.21 -0.37
C GLY A 204 10.09 48.20 -0.59
N GLU A 205 8.85 47.75 -0.36
CA GLU A 205 7.64 48.57 -0.53
C GLU A 205 7.46 49.05 -1.99
N ILE A 206 7.77 50.29 -2.29
CA ILE A 206 7.67 50.83 -3.66
C ILE A 206 8.87 50.39 -4.50
N ASN A 207 8.65 50.15 -5.79
CA ASN A 207 9.65 49.58 -6.72
C ASN A 207 10.10 48.14 -6.38
N SER A 208 9.41 47.49 -5.44
CA SER A 208 9.54 46.07 -5.16
C SER A 208 8.64 45.23 -6.06
N GLY A 209 8.91 43.93 -6.19
CA GLY A 209 8.13 43.04 -7.04
C GLY A 209 8.82 41.70 -7.26
N VAL A 210 8.54 41.07 -8.40
CA VAL A 210 9.05 39.73 -8.75
C VAL A 210 9.65 39.68 -10.14
N THR A 211 10.62 38.79 -10.32
CA THR A 211 11.00 38.24 -11.63
C THR A 211 10.54 36.79 -11.70
N VAL A 212 9.83 36.42 -12.75
CA VAL A 212 9.23 35.09 -12.95
C VAL A 212 9.66 34.54 -14.31
N THR A 213 10.00 33.27 -14.36
CA THR A 213 10.36 32.53 -15.58
C THR A 213 9.37 31.37 -15.74
N PRO A 214 8.38 31.47 -16.65
CA PRO A 214 7.50 30.37 -17.01
C PRO A 214 8.29 29.14 -17.51
N VAL A 215 7.70 27.96 -17.33
CA VAL A 215 8.41 26.67 -17.48
C VAL A 215 8.69 26.32 -18.94
N ASP A 216 7.70 26.39 -19.83
CA ASP A 216 7.82 25.88 -21.22
C ASP A 216 8.30 26.91 -22.26
N GLY A 217 9.05 27.93 -21.82
CA GLY A 217 9.76 28.87 -22.68
C GLY A 217 9.07 30.23 -22.88
N PRO A 218 9.34 30.95 -24.00
CA PRO A 218 8.88 32.33 -24.15
C PRO A 218 7.36 32.44 -24.40
N TYR A 219 6.64 32.99 -23.42
CA TYR A 219 5.21 33.28 -23.54
C TYR A 219 4.94 34.73 -23.94
N LEU A 220 3.82 34.97 -24.63
CA LEU A 220 3.27 36.30 -24.85
C LEU A 220 2.32 36.64 -23.69
N VAL A 221 2.79 37.35 -22.66
CA VAL A 221 1.93 37.88 -21.60
C VAL A 221 1.31 39.20 -22.06
N ASP A 222 -0.01 39.26 -22.19
CA ASP A 222 -0.78 40.46 -22.57
C ASP A 222 -1.90 40.82 -21.57
N ALA A 223 -2.02 40.08 -20.47
CA ALA A 223 -2.71 40.52 -19.27
C ALA A 223 -2.15 39.86 -18.00
N PHE A 224 -2.50 40.39 -16.84
CA PHE A 224 -2.21 39.77 -15.55
C PHE A 224 -3.33 40.01 -14.53
N GLN A 225 -3.34 39.25 -13.44
CA GLN A 225 -4.21 39.45 -12.28
C GLN A 225 -3.41 39.26 -11.00
N LEU A 226 -3.82 39.97 -9.94
CA LEU A 226 -3.26 39.82 -8.60
C LEU A 226 -4.39 39.54 -7.61
N THR A 227 -4.13 38.72 -6.59
CA THR A 227 -5.03 38.52 -5.44
C THR A 227 -4.51 39.31 -4.25
N THR A 228 -5.42 39.90 -3.45
CA THR A 228 -5.04 40.55 -2.19
C THR A 228 -4.55 39.53 -1.17
N ALA A 229 -3.52 39.84 -0.39
CA ALA A 229 -3.08 38.99 0.72
C ALA A 229 -4.09 39.01 1.91
N ASN A 230 -3.67 38.63 3.11
CA ASN A 230 -4.58 38.44 4.27
C ASN A 230 -4.67 39.58 5.31
N ASP A 231 -3.76 40.58 5.36
CA ASP A 231 -3.69 41.56 6.47
C ASP A 231 -3.97 43.05 6.12
N ALA A 232 -3.00 43.84 5.65
CA ALA A 232 -3.05 45.32 5.67
C ALA A 232 -3.27 45.98 4.29
N VAL A 233 -4.40 46.65 4.06
CA VAL A 233 -4.83 47.13 2.73
C VAL A 233 -3.86 48.15 2.11
N GLU A 234 -3.24 49.00 2.92
CA GLU A 234 -2.31 50.04 2.51
C GLU A 234 -1.09 49.55 1.71
N ARG A 235 -0.70 48.28 1.89
CA ARG A 235 0.45 47.62 1.27
C ARG A 235 0.14 47.00 -0.11
N ASP A 236 -1.14 46.87 -0.46
CA ASP A 236 -1.53 46.25 -1.72
C ASP A 236 -1.06 47.14 -2.90
N PRO A 237 -0.55 46.59 -4.02
CA PRO A 237 -0.15 47.37 -5.19
C PRO A 237 -1.23 48.31 -5.73
N SER A 238 -0.79 49.49 -6.20
CA SER A 238 -1.65 50.49 -6.87
C SER A 238 -1.12 50.93 -8.25
N ALA A 239 0.18 50.78 -8.50
CA ALA A 239 0.81 51.03 -9.79
C ALA A 239 1.91 50.00 -10.10
N TRP A 240 2.15 49.75 -11.38
CA TRP A 240 3.03 48.69 -11.85
C TRP A 240 3.79 49.05 -13.13
N SER A 241 4.89 48.34 -13.39
CA SER A 241 5.62 48.30 -14.67
C SER A 241 6.02 46.86 -14.96
N LEU A 242 5.75 46.39 -16.18
CA LEU A 242 6.13 45.04 -16.63
C LEU A 242 7.28 45.14 -17.63
N TYR A 243 8.29 44.29 -17.44
CA TYR A 243 9.45 44.15 -18.33
C TYR A 243 9.57 42.71 -18.79
N GLY A 244 10.15 42.50 -19.98
CA GLY A 244 10.47 41.19 -20.52
C GLY A 244 11.96 41.04 -20.86
N THR A 245 12.48 39.82 -20.75
CA THR A 245 13.80 39.44 -21.26
C THR A 245 13.81 38.03 -21.85
N ASN A 246 14.77 37.80 -22.74
CA ASN A 246 15.10 36.49 -23.30
C ASN A 246 16.54 36.07 -22.93
N ALA A 247 17.19 36.80 -22.02
CA ALA A 247 18.44 36.38 -21.40
C ALA A 247 18.13 35.46 -20.19
N PRO A 248 18.97 34.45 -19.89
CA PRO A 248 18.87 33.70 -18.64
C PRO A 248 18.93 34.64 -17.43
N ILE A 249 18.08 34.40 -16.44
CA ILE A 249 18.11 35.13 -15.17
C ILE A 249 19.36 34.72 -14.39
N VAL A 250 20.14 35.71 -13.97
CA VAL A 250 21.37 35.54 -13.16
C VAL A 250 21.32 36.35 -11.86
N SER A 251 20.42 37.33 -11.78
CA SER A 251 20.02 37.98 -10.54
C SER A 251 19.57 36.96 -9.51
N THR A 252 20.12 37.06 -8.30
CA THR A 252 19.70 36.23 -7.17
C THR A 252 18.37 36.72 -6.61
N ASP A 253 17.74 35.86 -5.79
CA ASP A 253 16.66 36.30 -4.91
C ASP A 253 17.11 37.45 -3.98
N HIS A 254 16.15 38.27 -3.58
CA HIS A 254 16.34 39.52 -2.82
C HIS A 254 17.37 40.50 -3.41
N SER A 255 17.47 40.55 -4.74
CA SER A 255 18.38 41.46 -5.45
C SER A 255 17.66 42.66 -6.08
N ARG A 256 18.41 43.50 -6.80
CA ARG A 256 17.87 44.59 -7.62
C ARG A 256 17.17 44.11 -8.90
N GLY A 257 17.34 42.84 -9.28
CA GLY A 257 16.79 42.30 -10.53
C GLY A 257 17.30 43.01 -11.79
N ASP A 258 18.49 43.63 -11.76
CA ASP A 258 19.03 44.52 -12.81
C ASP A 258 20.30 44.00 -13.49
N GLN A 259 20.59 42.70 -13.37
CA GLN A 259 21.74 42.06 -14.03
C GLN A 259 21.46 41.66 -15.50
N GLU A 260 20.19 41.54 -15.87
CA GLU A 260 19.73 41.17 -17.22
C GLU A 260 19.38 42.39 -18.09
N PRO A 261 19.47 42.26 -19.43
CA PRO A 261 18.90 43.24 -20.34
C PRO A 261 17.37 43.17 -20.33
N TRP A 262 16.74 44.15 -19.68
CA TRP A 262 15.27 44.26 -19.59
C TRP A 262 14.68 45.21 -20.63
N THR A 263 13.65 44.77 -21.35
CA THR A 263 12.82 45.61 -22.21
C THR A 263 11.56 46.00 -21.45
N LEU A 264 11.29 47.31 -21.27
CA LEU A 264 10.01 47.76 -20.74
C LEU A 264 8.90 47.41 -21.74
N ILE A 265 7.87 46.73 -21.25
CA ILE A 265 6.70 46.34 -22.05
C ILE A 265 5.63 47.40 -21.85
N ASP A 266 5.14 47.57 -20.62
CA ASP A 266 4.03 48.46 -20.29
C ASP A 266 4.08 48.94 -18.83
N THR A 267 3.28 49.95 -18.49
CA THR A 267 3.11 50.49 -17.14
C THR A 267 1.70 51.01 -16.93
N GLY A 268 1.15 50.81 -15.74
CA GLY A 268 -0.22 51.22 -15.44
C GLY A 268 -0.54 51.29 -13.96
N THR A 269 -1.83 51.40 -13.68
CA THR A 269 -2.41 51.32 -12.33
C THR A 269 -3.20 50.02 -12.17
N VAL A 270 -3.37 49.58 -10.93
CA VAL A 270 -4.23 48.45 -10.57
C VAL A 270 -5.13 48.85 -9.39
N ALA A 271 -6.41 48.50 -9.48
CA ALA A 271 -7.42 48.85 -8.47
C ALA A 271 -7.84 47.60 -7.70
N LEU A 272 -6.97 47.14 -6.80
CA LEU A 272 -7.25 45.95 -5.97
C LEU A 272 -8.40 46.22 -4.98
N PRO A 273 -9.26 45.22 -4.72
CA PRO A 273 -10.33 45.33 -3.72
C PRO A 273 -9.76 45.53 -2.31
N ASP A 274 -10.59 45.98 -1.37
CA ASP A 274 -10.19 46.06 0.05
C ASP A 274 -10.55 44.80 0.85
N ALA A 275 -11.31 43.87 0.23
CA ALA A 275 -11.49 42.53 0.75
C ALA A 275 -10.16 41.75 0.65
N ARG A 276 -9.86 40.95 1.67
CA ARG A 276 -8.66 40.12 1.75
C ARG A 276 -8.85 38.80 1.00
N ASP A 277 -7.75 38.16 0.62
CA ASP A 277 -7.74 36.87 -0.07
C ASP A 277 -8.66 36.86 -1.32
N THR A 278 -8.77 38.02 -1.99
CA THR A 278 -9.76 38.31 -3.03
C THR A 278 -9.08 38.66 -4.36
N PRO A 279 -9.40 37.98 -5.48
CA PRO A 279 -8.89 38.31 -6.80
C PRO A 279 -9.23 39.75 -7.22
N GLY A 280 -8.22 40.45 -7.73
CA GLY A 280 -8.35 41.77 -8.33
C GLY A 280 -8.89 41.75 -9.77
N PRO A 281 -9.05 42.92 -10.39
CA PRO A 281 -9.37 43.00 -11.82
C PRO A 281 -8.22 42.45 -12.66
N ILE A 282 -8.54 41.81 -13.78
CA ILE A 282 -7.56 41.51 -14.83
C ILE A 282 -7.09 42.84 -15.44
N VAL A 283 -5.78 43.01 -15.51
CA VAL A 283 -5.10 44.18 -16.07
C VAL A 283 -4.53 43.81 -17.44
N SER A 284 -4.98 44.45 -18.50
CA SER A 284 -4.39 44.30 -19.84
C SER A 284 -3.02 44.99 -19.93
N VAL A 285 -2.15 44.43 -20.77
CA VAL A 285 -0.78 44.87 -21.04
C VAL A 285 -0.62 45.00 -22.55
N ASP A 286 -0.12 46.13 -23.06
CA ASP A 286 0.16 46.32 -24.50
C ASP A 286 1.46 45.59 -24.92
N ASN A 287 1.42 44.26 -24.90
CA ASN A 287 2.52 43.42 -25.33
C ASN A 287 2.24 42.74 -26.67
N THR A 288 3.28 42.66 -27.52
CA THR A 288 3.25 41.97 -28.83
C THR A 288 4.45 41.04 -29.04
N VAL A 289 5.28 40.84 -28.01
CA VAL A 289 6.50 40.05 -28.05
C VAL A 289 6.51 39.02 -26.92
N ALA A 290 6.87 37.78 -27.25
CA ALA A 290 7.05 36.73 -26.25
C ALA A 290 8.42 36.81 -25.57
N TYR A 291 8.46 36.59 -24.26
CA TYR A 291 9.68 36.66 -23.45
C TYR A 291 9.80 35.42 -22.54
N ALA A 292 11.02 34.90 -22.41
CA ALA A 292 11.35 33.76 -21.55
C ALA A 292 11.17 34.08 -20.06
N SER A 293 11.42 35.33 -19.66
CA SER A 293 11.22 35.78 -18.29
C SER A 293 10.61 37.17 -18.24
N TYR A 294 9.79 37.40 -17.22
CA TYR A 294 9.03 38.61 -16.98
C TYR A 294 9.38 39.19 -15.61
N ARG A 295 9.49 40.52 -15.53
CA ARG A 295 9.75 41.24 -14.29
C ARG A 295 8.63 42.24 -14.04
N LEU A 296 7.81 41.97 -13.04
CA LEU A 296 6.70 42.81 -12.60
C LEU A 296 7.14 43.63 -11.39
N VAL A 297 7.20 44.95 -11.56
CA VAL A 297 7.62 45.90 -10.53
C VAL A 297 6.40 46.70 -10.08
N PHE A 298 6.09 46.70 -8.78
CA PHE A 298 5.04 47.51 -8.19
C PHE A 298 5.59 48.89 -7.85
N THR A 299 5.43 49.84 -8.77
CA THR A 299 5.96 51.21 -8.65
C THR A 299 5.24 52.06 -7.60
N ASN A 300 4.10 51.60 -7.07
CA ASN A 300 3.43 52.21 -5.92
C ASN A 300 2.46 51.22 -5.23
N VAL A 301 2.19 51.44 -3.95
CA VAL A 301 1.15 50.73 -3.15
C VAL A 301 -0.06 51.65 -2.88
N LYS A 302 -1.16 51.12 -2.32
CA LYS A 302 -2.40 51.91 -2.07
C LYS A 302 -2.16 53.13 -1.18
N ASN A 303 -1.29 53.03 -0.16
CA ASN A 303 -0.93 54.17 0.69
C ASN A 303 0.50 54.06 1.25
N ALA A 304 1.49 54.49 0.46
CA ALA A 304 2.91 54.49 0.83
C ALA A 304 3.28 55.36 2.07
N ALA A 305 2.37 56.20 2.57
CA ALA A 305 2.58 56.94 3.81
C ALA A 305 2.20 56.14 5.08
N ALA A 306 1.51 55.01 4.91
CA ALA A 306 1.09 54.10 5.99
C ALA A 306 1.61 52.68 5.81
N ALA A 307 1.95 52.28 4.58
CA ALA A 307 2.63 51.03 4.29
C ALA A 307 4.04 50.97 4.90
N ASN A 308 4.57 49.76 4.96
CA ASN A 308 5.94 49.46 5.38
C ASN A 308 6.56 48.32 4.56
N SER A 309 5.86 47.92 3.50
CA SER A 309 6.11 46.75 2.63
C SER A 309 5.05 46.73 1.53
N MET A 310 5.30 45.94 0.48
CA MET A 310 4.33 45.55 -0.54
C MET A 310 3.90 44.10 -0.29
N GLN A 311 2.67 43.74 -0.65
CA GLN A 311 2.20 42.35 -0.57
C GLN A 311 1.20 41.97 -1.67
N ILE A 312 1.15 40.68 -1.99
CA ILE A 312 0.10 40.03 -2.80
C ILE A 312 -0.15 38.62 -2.25
N GLY A 313 -1.32 38.05 -2.53
CA GLY A 313 -1.65 36.65 -2.23
C GLY A 313 -1.48 35.71 -3.44
N GLU A 314 -1.54 36.24 -4.67
CA GLU A 314 -1.38 35.46 -5.90
C GLU A 314 -1.05 36.42 -7.06
N LEU A 315 -0.37 35.92 -8.08
CA LEU A 315 -0.08 36.54 -9.37
C LEU A 315 -0.34 35.51 -10.47
N GLN A 316 -1.17 35.85 -11.45
CA GLN A 316 -1.33 35.08 -12.68
C GLN A 316 -1.08 35.96 -13.90
N PHE A 317 -0.35 35.44 -14.88
CA PHE A 317 -0.19 36.03 -16.21
C PHE A 317 -1.13 35.34 -17.20
N TYR A 318 -1.58 36.08 -18.21
CA TYR A 318 -2.49 35.59 -19.24
C TYR A 318 -1.99 35.96 -20.64
N SER A 319 -2.39 35.15 -21.62
CA SER A 319 -2.15 35.36 -23.05
C SER A 319 -3.43 35.27 -23.87
N SER A 320 -3.68 36.26 -24.74
CA SER A 320 -4.80 36.23 -25.70
C SER A 320 -4.56 35.28 -26.88
N ALA A 321 -3.32 34.83 -27.11
CA ALA A 321 -3.02 33.81 -28.12
C ALA A 321 -3.64 32.44 -27.76
N SER A 322 -3.91 32.19 -26.48
CA SER A 322 -4.51 30.97 -25.93
C SER A 322 -5.92 31.20 -25.33
N SER A 323 -6.56 32.36 -25.57
CA SER A 323 -7.94 32.63 -25.13
C SER A 323 -9.03 32.28 -26.15
N ALA A 324 -8.63 31.73 -27.32
CA ALA A 324 -9.53 31.42 -28.44
C ALA A 324 -10.07 29.98 -28.47
N GLY A 325 -9.68 29.12 -27.53
CA GLY A 325 -10.10 27.72 -27.46
C GLY A 325 -10.73 27.34 -26.11
N PRO A 326 -11.18 26.08 -25.95
CA PRO A 326 -11.83 25.62 -24.73
C PRO A 326 -10.89 25.73 -23.52
N ALA A 327 -11.48 26.12 -22.38
CA ALA A 327 -10.85 25.97 -21.08
C ALA A 327 -10.69 24.48 -20.76
N ALA A 328 -9.73 24.15 -19.90
CA ALA A 328 -9.68 22.84 -19.30
C ALA A 328 -10.97 22.56 -18.49
N SER A 329 -11.45 21.33 -18.46
CA SER A 329 -12.65 20.95 -17.70
C SER A 329 -12.65 19.53 -17.18
N VAL A 330 -13.39 19.31 -16.09
CA VAL A 330 -13.78 17.99 -15.56
C VAL A 330 -15.28 17.88 -15.73
N ARG A 331 -15.74 16.97 -16.58
CA ARG A 331 -17.17 16.76 -16.90
C ARG A 331 -17.63 15.37 -16.50
N LEU A 332 -18.77 15.29 -15.85
CA LEU A 332 -19.52 14.06 -15.65
C LEU A 332 -20.53 13.92 -16.79
N GLU A 333 -20.52 12.78 -17.45
CA GLU A 333 -21.44 12.44 -18.53
C GLU A 333 -21.86 10.97 -18.44
N THR A 334 -23.02 10.66 -18.99
CA THR A 334 -23.45 9.26 -19.16
C THR A 334 -22.54 8.53 -20.15
N ALA A 335 -22.61 7.19 -20.14
CA ALA A 335 -21.98 6.32 -21.13
C ALA A 335 -22.29 6.68 -22.61
N THR A 336 -23.37 7.42 -22.87
CA THR A 336 -23.75 7.89 -24.23
C THR A 336 -23.26 9.31 -24.55
N GLY A 337 -22.48 9.94 -23.66
CA GLY A 337 -21.95 11.29 -23.82
C GLY A 337 -22.95 12.41 -23.51
N ALA A 338 -24.13 12.10 -22.95
CA ALA A 338 -25.05 13.13 -22.46
C ALA A 338 -24.49 13.72 -21.14
N PRO A 339 -24.23 15.04 -21.06
CA PRO A 339 -23.59 15.66 -19.91
C PRO A 339 -24.56 15.77 -18.72
N LEU A 340 -24.01 15.63 -17.52
CA LEU A 340 -24.72 15.75 -16.24
C LEU A 340 -24.23 16.98 -15.46
N PHE A 341 -22.91 17.15 -15.35
CA PHE A 341 -22.30 18.28 -14.65
C PHE A 341 -20.92 18.58 -15.22
N GLU A 342 -20.49 19.85 -15.26
CA GLU A 342 -19.17 20.24 -15.74
C GLU A 342 -18.54 21.32 -14.87
N ILE A 343 -17.26 21.14 -14.57
CA ILE A 343 -16.40 22.10 -13.88
C ILE A 343 -15.36 22.56 -14.90
N ALA A 344 -15.39 23.83 -15.31
CA ALA A 344 -14.43 24.40 -16.25
C ALA A 344 -13.55 25.46 -15.56
N GLY A 345 -12.30 25.57 -16.02
CA GLY A 345 -11.41 26.63 -15.59
C GLY A 345 -11.90 28.01 -16.02
N SER A 346 -11.66 29.03 -15.19
CA SER A 346 -12.03 30.41 -15.52
C SER A 346 -10.93 31.41 -15.19
N ASN A 347 -10.88 32.51 -15.94
CA ASN A 347 -9.96 33.62 -15.70
C ASN A 347 -10.37 34.49 -14.49
N SER A 348 -11.33 34.06 -13.67
CA SER A 348 -11.76 34.75 -12.44
C SER A 348 -11.20 34.15 -11.15
N GLY A 349 -10.31 33.17 -11.23
CA GLY A 349 -9.69 32.53 -10.06
C GLY A 349 -10.61 31.58 -9.28
N ALA A 350 -11.70 31.15 -9.90
CA ALA A 350 -12.65 30.17 -9.38
C ALA A 350 -13.19 29.32 -10.53
N ASN A 351 -13.59 28.08 -10.25
CA ASN A 351 -14.16 27.21 -11.27
C ASN A 351 -15.53 27.72 -11.74
N GLN A 352 -15.78 27.66 -13.04
CA GLN A 352 -17.11 27.82 -13.60
C GLN A 352 -17.82 26.46 -13.59
N THR A 353 -18.90 26.33 -12.82
CA THR A 353 -19.73 25.12 -12.80
C THR A 353 -20.93 25.27 -13.73
N THR A 354 -21.26 24.19 -14.44
CA THR A 354 -22.46 24.07 -15.29
C THR A 354 -23.21 22.81 -14.90
N ASP A 355 -24.45 23.00 -14.46
CA ASP A 355 -25.40 21.94 -14.16
C ASP A 355 -26.32 21.71 -15.37
N TYR A 356 -26.49 20.44 -15.76
CA TYR A 356 -27.25 20.06 -16.95
C TYR A 356 -28.60 19.45 -16.56
N ALA A 357 -29.56 19.40 -17.50
CA ALA A 357 -30.91 18.98 -17.17
C ALA A 357 -30.99 17.49 -16.77
N ALA A 358 -31.56 17.22 -15.59
CA ALA A 358 -31.77 15.89 -15.04
C ALA A 358 -32.32 14.89 -16.08
N LEU A 359 -31.72 13.71 -16.13
CA LEU A 359 -32.03 12.67 -17.12
C LEU A 359 -33.20 11.79 -16.66
N PRO A 360 -34.06 11.33 -17.58
CA PRO A 360 -35.27 10.58 -17.24
C PRO A 360 -35.03 9.13 -16.76
N ALA A 361 -33.77 8.66 -16.77
CA ALA A 361 -33.36 7.37 -16.24
C ALA A 361 -31.90 7.45 -15.75
N ALA A 362 -31.57 6.68 -14.71
CA ALA A 362 -30.19 6.50 -14.28
C ALA A 362 -29.43 5.63 -15.30
N GLN A 363 -28.22 6.04 -15.66
CA GLN A 363 -27.33 5.33 -16.59
C GLN A 363 -25.91 5.31 -16.01
N PRO A 364 -25.04 4.38 -16.45
CA PRO A 364 -23.62 4.40 -16.08
C PRO A 364 -22.98 5.76 -16.42
N VAL A 365 -22.13 6.24 -15.51
CA VAL A 365 -21.48 7.55 -15.62
C VAL A 365 -19.97 7.39 -15.75
N ARG A 366 -19.38 8.31 -16.52
CA ARG A 366 -17.94 8.49 -16.68
C ARG A 366 -17.56 9.94 -16.42
N VAL A 367 -16.33 10.14 -15.96
CA VAL A 367 -15.67 11.44 -15.89
C VAL A 367 -14.82 11.61 -17.15
N VAL A 368 -14.93 12.76 -17.78
CA VAL A 368 -14.12 13.19 -18.92
C VAL A 368 -13.35 14.42 -18.50
N ILE A 369 -12.03 14.32 -18.48
CA ILE A 369 -11.12 15.40 -18.10
C ILE A 369 -10.45 15.89 -19.39
N ASN A 370 -10.60 17.17 -19.71
CA ASN A 370 -10.04 17.78 -20.91
C ASN A 370 -8.98 18.82 -20.54
N GLY A 371 -7.82 18.77 -21.19
CA GLY A 371 -6.71 19.70 -20.96
C GLY A 371 -6.97 21.13 -21.47
N GLY A 372 -8.02 21.37 -22.25
CA GLY A 372 -8.24 22.65 -22.93
C GLY A 372 -7.03 23.05 -23.78
N VAL A 373 -6.91 24.32 -24.15
CA VAL A 373 -5.75 24.82 -24.93
C VAL A 373 -4.49 25.09 -24.10
N GLY A 374 -4.55 24.94 -22.77
CA GLY A 374 -3.43 25.19 -21.85
C GLY A 374 -2.78 23.92 -21.28
N GLY A 375 -3.39 22.75 -21.45
CA GLY A 375 -3.09 21.59 -20.63
C GLY A 375 -3.75 21.66 -19.25
N LEU A 376 -3.75 20.54 -18.52
CA LEU A 376 -4.34 20.44 -17.20
C LEU A 376 -3.55 19.48 -16.31
N THR A 377 -2.87 20.04 -15.32
CA THR A 377 -2.31 19.30 -14.18
C THR A 377 -3.26 19.39 -12.98
N LEU A 378 -3.67 18.24 -12.44
CA LEU A 378 -4.44 18.11 -11.19
C LEU A 378 -3.69 17.17 -10.22
N PRO A 379 -3.69 17.47 -8.91
CA PRO A 379 -3.26 16.50 -7.91
C PRO A 379 -4.28 15.34 -7.80
N LEU A 380 -4.03 14.39 -6.92
CA LEU A 380 -5.07 13.44 -6.47
C LEU A 380 -6.23 14.24 -5.84
N THR A 381 -7.45 14.06 -6.35
CA THR A 381 -8.63 14.83 -5.90
C THR A 381 -9.86 13.97 -5.66
N THR A 382 -10.67 14.33 -4.66
CA THR A 382 -11.94 13.69 -4.37
C THR A 382 -13.07 14.65 -4.68
N LEU A 383 -14.05 14.15 -5.44
CA LEU A 383 -15.23 14.91 -5.86
C LEU A 383 -16.48 14.33 -5.17
N THR A 384 -17.01 15.03 -4.17
CA THR A 384 -18.21 14.62 -3.44
C THR A 384 -19.45 15.15 -4.15
N LEU A 385 -20.21 14.24 -4.76
CA LEU A 385 -21.45 14.50 -5.48
C LEU A 385 -22.66 14.29 -4.56
N GLY A 386 -23.57 15.26 -4.46
CA GLY A 386 -24.84 15.11 -3.76
C GLY A 386 -26.00 14.85 -4.71
N ALA A 387 -26.76 13.79 -4.50
CA ALA A 387 -27.93 13.40 -5.29
C ALA A 387 -29.21 13.34 -4.43
N ASN A 388 -30.35 13.69 -5.04
CA ASN A 388 -31.70 13.44 -4.52
C ASN A 388 -31.90 13.65 -3.01
N SER A 389 -31.60 14.86 -2.51
CA SER A 389 -31.92 15.35 -1.16
C SER A 389 -31.33 14.64 0.07
N ALA A 390 -30.54 13.57 -0.09
CA ALA A 390 -29.89 12.89 1.05
C ALA A 390 -28.67 12.01 0.73
N GLN A 391 -28.43 11.61 -0.53
CA GLN A 391 -27.34 10.68 -0.85
C GLN A 391 -26.11 11.42 -1.35
N THR A 392 -24.92 11.03 -0.88
CA THR A 392 -23.64 11.52 -1.40
C THR A 392 -22.81 10.37 -1.97
N PHE A 393 -22.03 10.65 -2.99
CA PHE A 393 -21.06 9.75 -3.61
C PHE A 393 -19.72 10.47 -3.70
N ASP A 394 -18.66 9.86 -3.18
CA ASP A 394 -17.30 10.35 -3.41
C ASP A 394 -16.77 9.71 -4.69
N VAL A 395 -16.10 10.49 -5.53
CA VAL A 395 -15.42 10.02 -6.74
C VAL A 395 -13.94 10.31 -6.60
N PHE A 396 -13.12 9.27 -6.67
CA PHE A 396 -11.68 9.35 -6.46
C PHE A 396 -10.97 9.48 -7.81
N LEU A 397 -10.55 10.70 -8.15
CA LEU A 397 -9.81 10.97 -9.40
C LEU A 397 -8.30 10.77 -9.17
N PRO A 398 -7.56 10.14 -10.11
CA PRO A 398 -6.10 10.06 -10.04
C PRO A 398 -5.46 11.47 -10.07
N ALA A 399 -4.15 11.54 -9.83
CA ALA A 399 -3.39 12.69 -10.33
C ALA A 399 -3.46 12.69 -11.86
N VAL A 400 -3.51 13.87 -12.46
CA VAL A 400 -3.67 14.05 -13.91
C VAL A 400 -2.63 15.03 -14.38
N ASP A 401 -1.94 14.71 -15.46
CA ASP A 401 -1.16 15.70 -16.22
C ASP A 401 -1.48 15.55 -17.71
N LEU A 402 -2.30 16.46 -18.23
CA LEU A 402 -2.75 16.44 -19.61
C LEU A 402 -2.09 17.53 -20.42
N ALA A 403 -1.46 17.13 -21.52
CA ALA A 403 -1.04 18.06 -22.57
C ALA A 403 -2.23 18.85 -23.15
N PRO A 404 -1.99 20.01 -23.79
CA PRO A 404 -3.03 20.76 -24.50
C PRO A 404 -3.85 19.88 -25.46
N GLU A 405 -5.16 20.09 -25.44
CA GLU A 405 -6.21 19.38 -26.19
C GLU A 405 -6.37 17.88 -25.87
N ALA A 406 -5.50 17.29 -25.02
CA ALA A 406 -5.64 15.91 -24.58
C ALA A 406 -6.90 15.71 -23.71
N THR A 407 -7.40 14.46 -23.69
CA THR A 407 -8.59 14.08 -22.93
C THR A 407 -8.36 12.73 -22.26
N LEU A 408 -8.67 12.65 -20.97
CA LEU A 408 -8.72 11.43 -20.19
C LEU A 408 -10.19 11.06 -19.93
N VAL A 409 -10.53 9.78 -20.09
CA VAL A 409 -11.87 9.24 -19.79
C VAL A 409 -11.74 8.20 -18.68
N LEU A 410 -12.59 8.31 -17.67
CA LEU A 410 -12.61 7.45 -16.50
C LEU A 410 -14.02 6.90 -16.25
N TRP A 411 -14.18 5.58 -16.19
CA TRP A 411 -15.42 4.94 -15.75
C TRP A 411 -15.54 5.02 -14.22
N LEU A 412 -16.75 5.28 -13.73
CA LEU A 412 -17.03 5.36 -12.29
C LEU A 412 -17.71 4.10 -11.81
N ALA A 413 -17.13 3.48 -10.78
CA ALA A 413 -17.73 2.39 -10.04
C ALA A 413 -18.62 2.92 -8.89
N SER A 414 -19.59 2.11 -8.47
CA SER A 414 -20.60 2.46 -7.45
C SER A 414 -20.01 2.70 -6.05
N ASP A 415 -18.78 2.27 -5.83
CA ASP A 415 -17.98 2.43 -4.61
C ASP A 415 -17.15 3.72 -4.59
N GLY A 416 -17.18 4.50 -5.68
CA GLY A 416 -16.44 5.74 -5.89
C GLY A 416 -15.13 5.60 -6.67
N SER A 417 -14.63 4.37 -6.84
CA SER A 417 -13.38 4.08 -7.55
C SER A 417 -13.49 4.47 -9.03
N THR A 418 -12.37 4.88 -9.63
CA THR A 418 -12.29 5.21 -11.06
C THR A 418 -11.35 4.30 -11.82
N TYR A 419 -11.69 4.04 -13.08
CA TYR A 419 -11.01 3.09 -13.97
C TYR A 419 -10.77 3.76 -15.32
N PHE A 420 -9.63 3.50 -15.96
CA PHE A 420 -9.30 4.08 -17.26
C PHE A 420 -10.25 3.56 -18.34
N GLY A 421 -10.72 4.46 -19.21
CA GLY A 421 -11.59 4.12 -20.33
C GLY A 421 -11.29 4.95 -21.57
N ASP A 422 -12.06 4.70 -22.64
CA ASP A 422 -11.95 5.40 -23.92
C ASP A 422 -13.26 6.09 -24.31
N ALA A 423 -13.16 7.22 -25.02
CA ALA A 423 -14.30 8.04 -25.42
C ALA A 423 -15.33 7.30 -26.31
N SER A 424 -14.90 6.27 -27.04
CA SER A 424 -15.75 5.45 -27.92
C SER A 424 -16.51 4.33 -27.21
N GLN A 425 -16.14 3.99 -25.97
CA GLN A 425 -16.85 2.99 -25.17
C GLN A 425 -18.23 3.54 -24.75
N THR A 426 -19.27 2.71 -24.89
CA THR A 426 -20.65 3.03 -24.46
C THR A 426 -21.13 2.14 -23.32
N GLU A 427 -20.28 1.25 -22.82
CA GLU A 427 -20.51 0.41 -21.65
C GLU A 427 -19.27 0.49 -20.75
N PRO A 428 -19.41 0.36 -19.42
CA PRO A 428 -18.30 0.46 -18.48
C PRO A 428 -17.22 -0.59 -18.68
N ASP A 429 -15.97 -0.17 -18.50
CA ASP A 429 -14.79 -1.03 -18.47
C ASP A 429 -14.07 -0.80 -17.13
N PHE A 430 -13.96 -1.86 -16.34
CA PHE A 430 -13.34 -1.85 -15.01
C PHE A 430 -12.07 -2.70 -14.94
N SER A 431 -11.47 -3.01 -16.10
CA SER A 431 -10.27 -3.86 -16.19
C SER A 431 -8.98 -3.17 -15.73
N LEU A 432 -8.91 -1.83 -15.76
CA LEU A 432 -7.73 -1.05 -15.40
C LEU A 432 -8.07 0.07 -14.42
N LEU A 433 -7.79 -0.16 -13.14
CA LEU A 433 -8.02 0.79 -12.05
C LEU A 433 -7.15 2.05 -12.23
N ALA A 434 -7.79 3.23 -12.17
CA ALA A 434 -7.12 4.52 -12.18
C ALA A 434 -6.89 5.07 -10.76
N ARG A 435 -7.88 4.91 -9.87
CA ARG A 435 -7.75 5.17 -8.43
C ARG A 435 -8.85 4.46 -7.64
N SER A 436 -8.49 3.85 -6.52
CA SER A 436 -9.44 3.19 -5.63
C SER A 436 -10.09 4.15 -4.64
N ASN A 437 -11.21 3.72 -4.07
CA ASN A 437 -11.80 4.30 -2.86
C ASN A 437 -11.02 4.01 -1.57
N ASN A 438 -9.89 3.29 -1.63
CA ASN A 438 -8.95 3.15 -0.52
C ASN A 438 -7.80 4.18 -0.61
N ASP A 439 -7.59 4.79 -1.78
CA ASP A 439 -6.64 5.91 -1.98
C ASP A 439 -7.17 7.25 -1.45
N VAL A 440 -8.01 7.22 -0.40
CA VAL A 440 -8.49 8.43 0.29
C VAL A 440 -7.31 9.09 1.02
N ALA A 441 -7.39 10.40 1.22
CA ALA A 441 -6.49 11.13 2.11
C ALA A 441 -6.34 10.42 3.47
N GLY A 442 -5.23 9.71 3.69
CA GLY A 442 -5.16 8.75 4.80
C GLY A 442 -3.81 8.10 5.07
N VAL A 443 -3.09 7.57 4.09
CA VAL A 443 -1.80 6.88 4.30
C VAL A 443 -0.68 7.91 4.53
N PRO A 444 -0.05 8.00 5.72
CA PRO A 444 0.89 9.07 6.07
C PRO A 444 2.35 8.64 5.89
N PHE A 445 2.58 7.57 5.12
CA PHE A 445 3.88 6.94 4.86
C PHE A 445 4.09 6.83 3.35
N THR A 446 5.30 7.13 2.90
CA THR A 446 5.67 7.13 1.48
C THR A 446 6.85 6.19 1.26
N ALA A 447 6.76 5.33 0.26
CA ALA A 447 7.91 4.57 -0.22
C ALA A 447 8.85 5.50 -1.01
N LEU A 448 10.14 5.52 -0.67
CA LEU A 448 11.13 6.40 -1.29
C LEU A 448 11.85 5.73 -2.48
N ALA A 449 11.74 4.41 -2.60
CA ALA A 449 12.27 3.65 -3.74
C ALA A 449 11.19 3.50 -4.82
N ALA A 450 11.61 3.61 -6.09
CA ALA A 450 10.76 3.39 -7.25
C ALA A 450 10.23 1.95 -7.33
N GLY A 451 9.03 1.79 -7.88
CA GLY A 451 8.35 0.50 -8.00
C GLY A 451 7.73 -0.03 -6.70
N TYR A 452 7.72 0.74 -5.62
CA TYR A 452 7.08 0.38 -4.36
C TYR A 452 5.93 1.31 -4.01
N VAL A 453 4.87 0.75 -3.43
CA VAL A 453 3.73 1.50 -2.88
C VAL A 453 3.51 1.12 -1.42
N VAL A 454 2.93 2.05 -0.64
CA VAL A 454 2.46 1.79 0.73
C VAL A 454 0.94 1.88 0.72
N GLU A 455 0.28 0.82 1.16
CA GLU A 455 -1.18 0.75 1.24
C GLU A 455 -1.62 0.39 2.66
N GLU A 456 -2.76 0.94 3.10
CA GLU A 456 -3.43 0.51 4.33
C GLU A 456 -4.06 -0.87 4.09
N VAL A 457 -3.80 -1.83 4.98
CA VAL A 457 -4.42 -3.16 4.92
C VAL A 457 -5.43 -3.38 6.03
N ALA A 458 -5.21 -2.82 7.23
CA ALA A 458 -6.14 -2.97 8.35
C ALA A 458 -6.08 -1.76 9.29
N GLY A 459 -7.19 -1.44 9.96
CA GLY A 459 -7.30 -0.27 10.83
C GLY A 459 -8.13 -0.47 12.09
N GLY A 460 -8.32 0.62 12.84
CA GLY A 460 -9.13 0.63 14.06
C GLY A 460 -8.43 0.13 15.33
N MET A 461 -7.11 -0.09 15.29
CA MET A 461 -6.35 -0.68 16.40
C MET A 461 -5.97 0.36 17.47
N GLN A 462 -5.70 -0.11 18.69
CA GLN A 462 -5.17 0.66 19.81
C GLN A 462 -3.75 0.21 20.13
N LEU A 463 -2.75 1.07 19.87
CA LEU A 463 -1.34 0.80 20.19
C LEU A 463 -0.81 -0.56 19.67
N PRO A 464 -0.93 -0.88 18.37
CA PRO A 464 -0.47 -2.15 17.82
C PRO A 464 1.08 -2.22 17.76
N THR A 465 1.68 -3.24 18.39
CA THR A 465 3.12 -3.36 18.64
C THR A 465 3.86 -4.34 17.74
N ASN A 466 3.31 -5.54 17.50
CA ASN A 466 3.97 -6.56 16.66
C ASN A 466 2.95 -7.33 15.80
N ILE A 467 3.43 -7.90 14.69
CA ILE A 467 2.64 -8.68 13.73
C ILE A 467 3.25 -10.08 13.61
N ALA A 468 2.42 -11.13 13.62
CA ALA A 468 2.84 -12.49 13.27
C ALA A 468 1.92 -13.13 12.24
N PHE A 469 2.47 -13.52 11.09
CA PHE A 469 1.76 -14.27 10.07
C PHE A 469 1.42 -15.69 10.53
N VAL A 470 0.25 -16.18 10.11
CA VAL A 470 -0.09 -17.60 10.16
C VAL A 470 0.76 -18.30 9.10
N PRO A 471 1.63 -19.27 9.43
CA PRO A 471 2.61 -19.81 8.47
C PRO A 471 1.99 -20.57 7.29
N ASN A 472 0.78 -21.11 7.47
CA ASN A 472 -0.01 -21.75 6.41
C ASN A 472 -1.47 -21.27 6.57
N PRO A 473 -1.80 -20.05 6.13
CA PRO A 473 -3.15 -19.53 6.28
C PRO A 473 -4.11 -20.32 5.40
N GLY A 474 -5.32 -20.59 5.90
CA GLY A 474 -6.34 -21.30 5.12
C GLY A 474 -6.71 -20.55 3.83
N PRO A 475 -7.30 -21.23 2.82
CA PRO A 475 -7.55 -20.63 1.51
C PRO A 475 -8.72 -19.63 1.49
N ASN A 476 -9.52 -19.54 2.55
CA ASN A 476 -10.75 -18.74 2.55
C ASN A 476 -10.49 -17.28 2.91
N ALA A 477 -11.39 -16.39 2.47
CA ALA A 477 -11.33 -14.96 2.76
C ALA A 477 -11.28 -14.66 4.27
N ASP A 478 -12.08 -15.38 5.07
CA ASP A 478 -12.19 -15.21 6.52
C ASP A 478 -11.24 -16.11 7.32
N ASP A 479 -10.29 -16.79 6.68
CA ASP A 479 -9.25 -17.53 7.42
C ASP A 479 -8.22 -16.55 8.01
N PRO A 480 -7.77 -16.77 9.26
CA PRO A 480 -6.70 -15.98 9.88
C PRO A 480 -5.46 -15.89 8.99
N PHE A 481 -5.02 -14.67 8.72
CA PHE A 481 -3.85 -14.37 7.90
C PHE A 481 -2.67 -13.93 8.76
N PHE A 482 -2.90 -13.00 9.68
CA PHE A 482 -1.93 -12.60 10.70
C PHE A 482 -2.61 -12.16 12.00
N TYR A 483 -1.83 -12.17 13.08
CA TYR A 483 -2.21 -11.63 14.38
C TYR A 483 -1.46 -10.35 14.67
N VAL A 484 -2.08 -9.43 15.40
CA VAL A 484 -1.46 -8.18 15.87
C VAL A 484 -1.66 -8.04 17.37
N THR A 485 -0.60 -7.76 18.12
CA THR A 485 -0.68 -7.43 19.54
C THR A 485 -0.96 -5.95 19.72
N GLU A 486 -1.98 -5.63 20.52
CA GLU A 486 -2.24 -4.29 21.04
C GLU A 486 -1.67 -4.17 22.43
N LEU A 487 -0.91 -3.11 22.67
CA LEU A 487 -0.15 -2.94 23.92
C LEU A 487 -1.02 -3.11 25.16
N TYR A 488 -2.26 -2.61 25.13
CA TYR A 488 -3.14 -2.57 26.28
C TYR A 488 -3.95 -3.86 26.52
N GLY A 489 -3.53 -4.98 25.92
CA GLY A 489 -3.94 -6.31 26.34
C GLY A 489 -4.93 -7.02 25.41
N THR A 490 -4.88 -6.72 24.12
CA THR A 490 -5.69 -7.41 23.10
C THR A 490 -4.78 -8.03 22.06
N ILE A 491 -5.14 -9.22 21.57
CA ILE A 491 -4.60 -9.79 20.33
C ILE A 491 -5.71 -9.66 19.30
N LYS A 492 -5.46 -8.93 18.22
CA LYS A 492 -6.29 -8.92 17.02
C LYS A 492 -5.93 -10.10 16.13
N VAL A 493 -6.92 -10.65 15.45
CA VAL A 493 -6.73 -11.47 14.26
C VAL A 493 -7.22 -10.68 13.05
N VAL A 494 -6.43 -10.74 11.97
CA VAL A 494 -6.76 -10.16 10.68
C VAL A 494 -6.85 -11.31 9.67
N SER A 495 -7.98 -11.41 8.97
CA SER A 495 -8.22 -12.46 7.97
C SER A 495 -7.63 -12.09 6.60
N ARG A 496 -7.74 -12.98 5.61
CA ARG A 496 -7.16 -12.79 4.26
C ARG A 496 -7.86 -11.70 3.42
N ASN A 497 -9.13 -11.41 3.71
CA ASN A 497 -9.84 -10.21 3.23
C ASN A 497 -9.61 -8.97 4.13
N PHE A 498 -8.64 -9.04 5.04
CA PHE A 498 -8.26 -8.02 6.01
C PHE A 498 -9.33 -7.55 7.00
N ALA A 499 -10.42 -8.31 7.18
CA ALA A 499 -11.35 -8.04 8.28
C ALA A 499 -10.65 -8.23 9.64
N VAL A 500 -10.84 -7.27 10.55
CA VAL A 500 -10.21 -7.24 11.88
C VAL A 500 -11.20 -7.72 12.94
N SER A 501 -10.77 -8.64 13.80
CA SER A 501 -11.55 -9.07 14.98
C SER A 501 -10.65 -9.42 16.16
N ASP A 502 -11.24 -9.64 17.34
CA ASP A 502 -10.52 -9.95 18.57
C ASP A 502 -10.26 -11.45 18.71
N TYR A 503 -8.97 -11.84 18.72
CA TYR A 503 -8.55 -13.21 19.03
C TYR A 503 -8.56 -13.48 20.55
N ALA A 504 -8.08 -12.51 21.33
CA ALA A 504 -8.06 -12.56 22.80
C ALA A 504 -8.07 -11.14 23.38
N VAL A 505 -8.77 -10.93 24.50
CA VAL A 505 -8.93 -9.62 25.17
C VAL A 505 -8.63 -9.73 26.67
N ASP A 506 -8.61 -8.59 27.38
CA ASP A 506 -8.41 -8.49 28.83
C ASP A 506 -7.10 -9.16 29.32
N LEU A 507 -6.03 -9.07 28.51
CA LEU A 507 -4.75 -9.74 28.79
C LEU A 507 -3.83 -8.99 29.76
N LEU A 508 -4.28 -7.90 30.39
CA LEU A 508 -3.58 -7.21 31.48
C LEU A 508 -4.40 -7.31 32.78
N ASN A 509 -3.72 -7.47 33.91
CA ASN A 509 -4.32 -7.54 35.25
C ASN A 509 -4.15 -6.24 36.06
N PHE A 510 -3.86 -5.13 35.37
CA PHE A 510 -3.73 -3.78 35.89
C PHE A 510 -4.37 -2.79 34.90
N ASP A 511 -4.60 -1.56 35.34
CA ASP A 511 -5.09 -0.47 34.48
C ASP A 511 -3.91 0.19 33.76
N PRO A 512 -3.75 0.03 32.43
CA PRO A 512 -2.63 0.61 31.70
C PRO A 512 -2.76 2.14 31.51
N THR A 513 -3.84 2.76 31.99
CA THR A 513 -4.06 4.22 31.93
C THR A 513 -3.73 4.96 33.25
N GLY A 514 -3.34 4.22 34.30
CA GLY A 514 -3.06 4.78 35.62
C GLY A 514 -1.76 5.58 35.74
N ASN A 515 -1.48 6.12 36.94
CA ASN A 515 -0.22 6.84 37.28
C ASN A 515 1.08 6.02 37.07
N PHE A 516 0.94 4.73 36.82
CA PHE A 516 1.95 3.77 36.39
C PHE A 516 1.17 2.84 35.45
N PRO A 517 1.44 2.81 34.13
CA PRO A 517 2.76 2.86 33.48
C PRO A 517 3.20 4.25 32.99
N GLY A 518 4.53 4.45 32.82
CA GLY A 518 5.13 5.79 32.70
C GLY A 518 5.87 6.15 31.41
N SER A 519 5.86 5.30 30.38
CA SER A 519 6.48 5.61 29.07
C SER A 519 5.67 5.15 27.85
N GLY A 520 4.54 4.47 28.06
CA GLY A 520 3.81 3.81 26.97
C GLY A 520 4.51 2.56 26.44
N GLU A 521 5.48 1.98 27.16
CA GLU A 521 6.05 0.67 26.80
C GLU A 521 5.36 -0.52 27.48
N GLN A 522 4.83 -0.38 28.70
CA GLN A 522 4.34 -1.54 29.45
C GLN A 522 3.03 -2.13 28.91
N GLY A 523 3.03 -3.43 28.66
CA GLY A 523 1.83 -4.13 28.19
C GLY A 523 2.10 -5.49 27.55
N LEU A 524 1.37 -5.78 26.48
CA LEU A 524 1.48 -6.94 25.60
C LEU A 524 2.29 -6.57 24.34
N THR A 525 3.30 -7.35 23.99
CA THR A 525 4.30 -6.96 22.97
C THR A 525 4.54 -8.07 21.94
N GLY A 526 5.72 -8.70 21.96
CA GLY A 526 6.13 -9.70 20.98
C GLY A 526 5.09 -10.79 20.79
N ILE A 527 4.95 -11.23 19.54
CA ILE A 527 4.03 -12.28 19.11
C ILE A 527 4.71 -13.17 18.06
N VAL A 528 4.46 -14.48 18.13
CA VAL A 528 4.88 -15.47 17.13
C VAL A 528 3.84 -16.60 17.06
N VAL A 529 3.66 -17.19 15.88
CA VAL A 529 2.81 -18.38 15.68
C VAL A 529 3.69 -19.62 15.63
N GLU A 530 3.38 -20.66 16.41
CA GLU A 530 4.06 -21.96 16.32
C GLU A 530 3.64 -22.69 15.04
N PRO A 531 4.54 -22.94 14.06
CA PRO A 531 4.14 -23.45 12.74
C PRO A 531 3.48 -24.84 12.75
N MET A 532 3.72 -25.65 13.78
CA MET A 532 3.22 -27.02 13.88
C MET A 532 1.82 -27.13 14.48
N THR A 533 1.40 -26.17 15.32
CA THR A 533 0.10 -26.19 16.00
C THR A 533 -0.81 -25.03 15.61
N GLY A 534 -0.26 -23.93 15.08
CA GLY A 534 -0.97 -22.68 14.90
C GLY A 534 -1.20 -21.90 16.20
N ASP A 535 -0.59 -22.33 17.32
CA ASP A 535 -0.74 -21.63 18.60
C ASP A 535 -0.02 -20.29 18.59
N VAL A 536 -0.65 -19.28 19.19
CA VAL A 536 -0.12 -17.93 19.30
C VAL A 536 0.65 -17.80 20.61
N ILE A 537 1.95 -17.49 20.53
CA ILE A 537 2.82 -17.25 21.68
C ILE A 537 3.12 -15.76 21.78
N VAL A 538 2.97 -15.19 22.98
CA VAL A 538 3.17 -13.75 23.23
C VAL A 538 3.97 -13.47 24.51
N SER A 539 4.62 -12.30 24.55
CA SER A 539 5.17 -11.71 25.76
C SER A 539 4.28 -10.60 26.32
N ARG A 540 4.15 -10.55 27.66
CA ARG A 540 3.52 -9.42 28.37
C ARG A 540 4.23 -9.08 29.67
N VAL A 541 3.89 -7.92 30.21
CA VAL A 541 4.11 -7.58 31.63
C VAL A 541 2.82 -7.78 32.43
N THR A 542 2.94 -8.23 33.68
CA THR A 542 1.82 -8.52 34.59
C THR A 542 2.09 -7.99 36.00
N ALA A 543 1.05 -7.52 36.70
CA ALA A 543 1.15 -7.09 38.09
C ALA A 543 1.37 -8.28 39.03
N THR A 544 2.40 -8.20 39.86
CA THR A 544 2.81 -9.28 40.78
C THR A 544 1.78 -9.57 41.86
N ASN A 545 0.98 -8.58 42.23
CA ASN A 545 -0.14 -8.72 43.15
C ASN A 545 -1.38 -8.08 42.54
N PRO A 546 -2.35 -8.86 42.03
CA PRO A 546 -3.58 -8.32 41.46
C PRO A 546 -4.42 -7.47 42.44
N ALA A 547 -4.25 -7.64 43.75
CA ALA A 547 -4.89 -6.79 44.77
C ALA A 547 -4.16 -5.44 45.00
N ASN A 548 -3.00 -5.24 44.36
CA ASN A 548 -2.29 -3.98 44.28
C ASN A 548 -1.73 -3.78 42.84
N PRO A 549 -2.61 -3.47 41.87
CA PRO A 549 -2.24 -3.39 40.45
C PRO A 549 -1.32 -2.21 40.11
N ASN A 550 -1.07 -1.29 41.06
CA ASN A 550 -0.06 -0.23 40.94
C ASN A 550 1.27 -0.62 41.63
N GLY A 551 1.49 -1.92 41.83
CA GLY A 551 2.63 -2.49 42.54
C GLY A 551 3.81 -2.83 41.62
N ALA A 552 4.63 -3.79 42.03
CA ALA A 552 5.68 -4.33 41.18
C ALA A 552 5.06 -5.13 40.03
N HIS A 553 5.50 -4.88 38.79
CA HIS A 553 5.14 -5.67 37.62
C HIS A 553 6.31 -6.54 37.17
N HIS A 554 6.07 -7.70 36.56
CA HIS A 554 7.12 -8.60 36.07
C HIS A 554 6.76 -9.23 34.70
N PRO A 555 7.73 -9.75 33.95
CA PRO A 555 7.49 -10.37 32.63
C PRO A 555 6.83 -11.74 32.69
N GLN A 556 6.08 -12.07 31.65
CA GLN A 556 5.48 -13.38 31.46
C GLN A 556 5.39 -13.73 29.96
N VAL A 557 5.54 -15.01 29.63
CA VAL A 557 5.36 -15.57 28.29
C VAL A 557 4.14 -16.50 28.31
N LEU A 558 3.23 -16.34 27.35
CA LEU A 558 1.99 -17.11 27.26
C LEU A 558 1.84 -17.77 25.90
N ARG A 559 1.15 -18.91 25.88
CA ARG A 559 0.71 -19.66 24.70
C ARG A 559 -0.81 -19.72 24.69
N PHE A 560 -1.42 -19.39 23.57
CA PHE A 560 -2.85 -19.48 23.32
C PHE A 560 -3.11 -20.51 22.23
N SER A 561 -4.09 -21.38 22.47
CA SER A 561 -4.58 -22.33 21.45
C SER A 561 -6.02 -22.02 21.08
N SER A 562 -6.35 -22.24 19.81
CA SER A 562 -7.69 -22.07 19.24
C SER A 562 -8.37 -23.42 18.98
N LEU A 563 -9.70 -23.42 18.95
CA LEU A 563 -10.53 -24.56 18.52
C LEU A 563 -11.35 -24.25 17.26
N ASP A 564 -11.22 -23.06 16.67
CA ASP A 564 -12.02 -22.51 15.56
C ASP A 564 -11.18 -22.11 14.34
N GLY A 565 -9.99 -22.70 14.21
CA GLY A 565 -9.07 -22.45 13.10
C GLY A 565 -8.26 -21.16 13.24
N GLY A 566 -8.06 -20.69 14.47
CA GLY A 566 -7.26 -19.50 14.77
C GLY A 566 -8.04 -18.20 14.91
N ARG A 567 -9.39 -18.22 14.93
CA ARG A 567 -10.22 -17.02 15.00
C ARG A 567 -10.36 -16.49 16.43
N THR A 568 -10.51 -17.37 17.42
CA THR A 568 -10.53 -17.00 18.84
C THR A 568 -9.64 -17.92 19.69
N ALA A 569 -9.10 -17.38 20.77
CA ALA A 569 -8.37 -18.14 21.78
C ALA A 569 -9.32 -18.95 22.66
N ALA A 570 -9.17 -20.27 22.66
CA ALA A 570 -9.95 -21.19 23.48
C ALA A 570 -9.29 -21.49 24.84
N THR A 571 -7.96 -21.51 24.91
CA THR A 571 -7.22 -21.68 26.17
C THR A 571 -5.96 -20.83 26.20
N SER A 572 -5.46 -20.55 27.40
CA SER A 572 -4.16 -19.90 27.63
C SER A 572 -3.33 -20.68 28.65
N THR A 573 -2.02 -20.75 28.40
CA THR A 573 -1.02 -21.39 29.26
C THR A 573 0.16 -20.46 29.46
N VAL A 574 0.68 -20.35 30.68
CA VAL A 574 1.92 -19.61 30.96
C VAL A 574 3.11 -20.54 30.68
N LEU A 575 3.97 -20.16 29.73
CA LEU A 575 5.19 -20.89 29.41
C LEU A 575 6.33 -20.54 30.36
N LEU A 576 6.48 -19.25 30.69
CA LEU A 576 7.47 -18.77 31.64
C LEU A 576 6.90 -17.59 32.44
N ASP A 577 7.00 -17.71 33.76
CA ASP A 577 6.60 -16.71 34.74
C ASP A 577 7.85 -16.21 35.47
N MET A 578 8.04 -14.90 35.61
CA MET A 578 9.27 -14.31 36.18
C MET A 578 9.02 -13.51 37.47
N PRO A 579 8.31 -14.05 38.48
CA PRO A 579 7.95 -13.30 39.68
C PRO A 579 9.21 -12.86 40.45
N GLY A 580 9.24 -11.58 40.84
CA GLY A 580 10.40 -10.95 41.48
C GLY A 580 11.32 -10.19 40.52
N GLU A 581 11.19 -10.40 39.21
CA GLU A 581 11.87 -9.58 38.20
C GLU A 581 11.11 -8.28 37.93
N THR A 582 11.07 -7.42 38.96
CA THR A 582 10.36 -6.14 38.89
C THR A 582 10.88 -5.28 37.73
N GLN A 583 10.00 -5.01 36.77
CA GLN A 583 10.27 -4.12 35.65
C GLN A 583 10.09 -2.65 36.04
N GLY A 584 10.91 -1.79 35.44
CA GLY A 584 10.73 -0.34 35.47
C GLY A 584 9.68 0.11 34.47
N GLN A 585 9.50 1.43 34.30
CA GLN A 585 8.47 1.99 33.40
C GLN A 585 8.69 1.63 31.91
N SER A 586 9.91 1.23 31.56
CA SER A 586 10.43 0.87 30.23
C SER A 586 11.41 -0.30 30.36
N HIS A 587 12.00 -0.75 29.24
CA HIS A 587 13.04 -1.79 29.18
C HIS A 587 12.55 -3.18 29.62
N GLN A 588 11.42 -3.59 29.07
CA GLN A 588 10.69 -4.78 29.46
C GLN A 588 10.96 -5.97 28.53
N ILE A 589 10.03 -6.93 28.53
CA ILE A 589 9.94 -8.02 27.55
C ILE A 589 9.27 -7.50 26.27
N SER A 590 9.93 -7.66 25.11
CA SER A 590 9.54 -6.93 23.90
C SER A 590 9.40 -7.80 22.63
N ASN A 591 10.27 -8.80 22.43
CA ASN A 591 10.22 -9.69 21.27
C ASN A 591 10.19 -11.16 21.70
N VAL A 592 9.40 -11.95 20.96
CA VAL A 592 9.48 -13.41 20.96
C VAL A 592 9.62 -13.91 19.53
N SER A 593 10.43 -14.93 19.31
CA SER A 593 10.66 -15.52 17.98
C SER A 593 10.98 -17.01 18.10
N ILE A 594 10.76 -17.79 17.04
CA ILE A 594 11.12 -19.21 17.00
C ILE A 594 12.36 -19.36 16.11
N GLY A 595 13.42 -19.96 16.67
CA GLY A 595 14.67 -20.18 15.96
C GLY A 595 14.63 -21.41 15.04
N PRO A 596 15.61 -21.56 14.13
CA PRO A 596 15.74 -22.71 13.23
C PRO A 596 16.01 -24.04 13.97
N ASP A 597 16.36 -23.97 15.25
CA ASP A 597 16.50 -25.11 16.17
C ASP A 597 15.18 -25.54 16.84
N GLY A 598 14.06 -24.88 16.51
CA GLY A 598 12.74 -25.13 17.07
C GLY A 598 12.59 -24.68 18.53
N LYS A 599 13.37 -23.70 18.98
CA LYS A 599 13.28 -23.10 20.32
C LYS A 599 12.65 -21.71 20.27
N LEU A 600 12.01 -21.33 21.37
CA LEU A 600 11.46 -20.00 21.57
C LEU A 600 12.52 -19.09 22.17
N TYR A 601 12.80 -17.98 21.51
CA TYR A 601 13.72 -16.94 21.96
C TYR A 601 12.93 -15.75 22.48
N VAL A 602 13.38 -15.15 23.59
CA VAL A 602 12.63 -14.11 24.32
C VAL A 602 13.58 -12.98 24.71
N HIS A 603 13.27 -11.77 24.27
CA HIS A 603 14.04 -10.56 24.55
C HIS A 603 13.51 -9.89 25.82
N ASN A 604 14.36 -9.67 26.83
CA ASN A 604 13.95 -9.07 28.10
C ASN A 604 14.99 -8.04 28.57
N GLY A 605 14.60 -6.76 28.60
CA GLY A 605 15.45 -5.63 29.00
C GLY A 605 15.82 -5.61 30.48
N ASP A 606 16.67 -4.64 30.85
CA ASP A 606 17.25 -4.51 32.20
C ASP A 606 16.25 -3.97 33.25
N GLY A 607 15.06 -3.53 32.85
CA GLY A 607 14.04 -2.95 33.71
C GLY A 607 14.51 -1.71 34.48
N PHE A 608 15.36 -0.89 33.87
CA PHE A 608 16.09 0.22 34.50
C PHE A 608 17.06 -0.19 35.61
N ASN A 609 17.44 -1.48 35.71
CA ASN A 609 18.46 -1.95 36.64
C ASN A 609 19.60 -2.65 35.89
N THR A 610 20.54 -1.84 35.41
CA THR A 610 21.75 -2.25 34.68
C THR A 610 22.52 -3.42 35.31
N ALA A 611 22.54 -3.55 36.63
CA ALA A 611 23.22 -4.66 37.31
C ALA A 611 22.61 -6.04 36.98
N THR A 612 21.35 -6.09 36.55
CA THR A 612 20.67 -7.33 36.15
C THR A 612 21.22 -7.89 34.84
N ALA A 613 21.60 -7.03 33.88
CA ALA A 613 22.09 -7.46 32.58
C ALA A 613 23.34 -8.35 32.69
N GLN A 614 24.26 -8.00 33.60
CA GLN A 614 25.47 -8.77 33.93
C GLN A 614 25.22 -9.94 34.91
N ASN A 615 24.09 -9.95 35.62
CA ASN A 615 23.73 -11.04 36.54
C ASN A 615 23.09 -12.21 35.77
N LEU A 616 23.75 -13.37 35.75
CA LEU A 616 23.19 -14.60 35.18
C LEU A 616 22.05 -15.21 36.02
N ASP A 617 21.98 -14.90 37.31
CA ASP A 617 20.86 -15.33 38.19
C ASP A 617 19.64 -14.38 38.06
N SER A 618 19.46 -13.74 36.91
CA SER A 618 18.33 -12.86 36.60
C SER A 618 17.92 -12.98 35.14
N TYR A 619 16.61 -12.94 34.88
CA TYR A 619 16.04 -13.00 33.54
C TYR A 619 16.21 -11.69 32.75
N ARG A 620 16.61 -10.58 33.39
CA ARG A 620 16.63 -9.23 32.81
C ARG A 620 17.97 -8.84 32.18
N GLY A 621 17.91 -8.02 31.13
CA GLY A 621 19.03 -7.69 30.26
C GLY A 621 19.60 -8.92 29.56
N LYS A 622 18.70 -9.74 28.99
CA LYS A 622 18.97 -11.07 28.39
C LYS A 622 18.27 -11.24 27.05
N ILE A 623 18.84 -12.12 26.23
CA ILE A 623 18.08 -12.96 25.30
C ILE A 623 17.98 -14.34 25.95
N LEU A 624 16.76 -14.81 26.19
CA LEU A 624 16.45 -16.12 26.77
C LEU A 624 16.12 -17.13 25.65
N ARG A 625 16.32 -18.42 25.91
CA ARG A 625 15.96 -19.53 25.00
C ARG A 625 15.24 -20.64 25.78
N LEU A 626 14.04 -20.99 25.31
CA LEU A 626 13.11 -21.94 25.91
C LEU A 626 12.77 -23.06 24.91
N ASN A 627 12.40 -24.25 25.40
CA ASN A 627 11.62 -25.19 24.61
C ASN A 627 10.20 -24.63 24.38
N LEU A 628 9.48 -25.09 23.36
CA LEU A 628 8.12 -24.65 23.05
C LEU A 628 7.08 -25.02 24.14
N ASP A 629 7.44 -25.93 25.06
CA ASP A 629 6.66 -26.26 26.26
C ASP A 629 6.98 -25.37 27.48
N GLY A 630 7.87 -24.38 27.31
CA GLY A 630 8.32 -23.44 28.35
C GLY A 630 9.53 -23.90 29.17
N SER A 631 9.98 -25.16 29.04
CA SER A 631 11.12 -25.68 29.82
C SER A 631 12.47 -25.16 29.33
N ALA A 632 13.45 -25.04 30.24
CA ALA A 632 14.83 -24.68 29.90
C ALA A 632 15.50 -25.79 29.06
N PRO A 633 16.01 -25.50 27.84
CA PRO A 633 16.80 -26.44 27.06
C PRO A 633 18.09 -26.85 27.77
N SER A 634 18.37 -28.15 27.80
CA SER A 634 19.54 -28.71 28.48
C SER A 634 20.88 -28.46 27.77
N ASP A 635 20.82 -27.88 26.57
CA ASP A 635 21.93 -27.41 25.75
C ASP A 635 22.17 -25.90 25.88
N ASN A 636 21.40 -25.16 26.70
CA ASN A 636 21.68 -23.74 26.95
C ASN A 636 23.07 -23.54 27.62
N PRO A 637 23.78 -22.44 27.32
CA PRO A 637 25.21 -22.26 27.65
C PRO A 637 25.52 -22.20 29.15
N PHE A 638 24.51 -21.91 29.98
CA PHE A 638 24.64 -21.83 31.44
C PHE A 638 23.77 -22.84 32.21
N TYR A 639 23.19 -23.82 31.51
CA TYR A 639 22.30 -24.83 32.09
C TYR A 639 22.99 -25.73 33.12
N ASN A 640 22.36 -25.93 34.28
CA ASN A 640 22.83 -26.83 35.33
C ASN A 640 21.69 -27.49 36.12
N ALA A 641 21.14 -28.58 35.59
CA ALA A 641 20.16 -29.41 36.31
C ALA A 641 20.55 -29.88 37.73
N SER A 642 21.82 -29.77 38.14
CA SER A 642 22.28 -30.21 39.47
C SER A 642 22.10 -29.19 40.61
N ASP A 643 21.96 -27.88 40.30
CA ASP A 643 21.59 -26.86 41.31
C ASP A 643 20.10 -26.48 41.27
N GLY A 644 19.39 -26.90 40.21
CA GLY A 644 17.94 -26.82 40.06
C GLY A 644 17.52 -25.65 39.17
N ILE A 645 16.56 -25.90 38.28
CA ILE A 645 16.21 -24.97 37.20
C ILE A 645 15.81 -23.60 37.75
N ASN A 646 16.53 -22.57 37.30
CA ASN A 646 16.41 -21.18 37.71
C ASN A 646 16.64 -20.24 36.51
N ALA A 647 16.75 -18.93 36.73
CA ALA A 647 16.89 -17.95 35.65
C ALA A 647 18.11 -18.19 34.75
N ARG A 648 19.22 -18.67 35.31
CA ARG A 648 20.47 -18.94 34.58
C ARG A 648 20.28 -19.97 33.47
N ASP A 649 19.48 -21.00 33.70
CA ASP A 649 19.24 -22.09 32.76
C ASP A 649 18.55 -21.65 31.47
N TYR A 650 17.89 -20.48 31.47
CA TYR A 650 17.22 -19.91 30.31
C TYR A 650 18.09 -18.92 29.51
N VAL A 651 19.23 -18.50 30.04
CA VAL A 651 20.07 -17.46 29.40
C VAL A 651 20.76 -18.02 28.15
N PHE A 652 20.44 -17.44 26.99
CA PHE A 652 21.17 -17.68 25.74
C PHE A 652 22.27 -16.64 25.52
N ALA A 653 21.94 -15.36 25.69
CA ALA A 653 22.88 -14.24 25.66
C ALA A 653 22.54 -13.21 26.74
N TYR A 654 23.51 -12.39 27.16
CA TYR A 654 23.35 -11.46 28.28
C TYR A 654 24.12 -10.16 28.07
N GLY A 655 23.87 -9.14 28.92
CA GLY A 655 24.53 -7.84 28.77
C GLY A 655 23.92 -6.95 27.70
N VAL A 656 22.61 -7.05 27.49
CA VAL A 656 21.80 -6.14 26.66
C VAL A 656 20.97 -5.20 27.55
N ARG A 657 20.55 -4.04 27.04
CA ARG A 657 19.81 -2.99 27.77
C ARG A 657 18.32 -3.06 27.52
N ASN A 658 17.89 -2.83 26.28
CA ASN A 658 16.48 -2.79 25.88
C ASN A 658 16.28 -3.42 24.48
N PRO A 659 16.51 -4.75 24.36
CA PRO A 659 16.35 -5.50 23.13
C PRO A 659 14.88 -5.51 22.71
N PHE A 660 14.54 -4.67 21.74
CA PHE A 660 13.16 -4.40 21.35
C PHE A 660 12.70 -5.37 20.26
N GLY A 661 13.53 -5.54 19.23
CA GLY A 661 13.25 -6.37 18.07
C GLY A 661 14.30 -7.46 17.87
N GLY A 662 13.89 -8.56 17.26
CA GLY A 662 14.82 -9.60 16.82
C GLY A 662 14.23 -10.53 15.76
N ALA A 663 15.09 -10.97 14.84
CA ALA A 663 14.74 -11.84 13.74
C ALA A 663 15.90 -12.77 13.33
N TRP A 664 15.54 -13.90 12.74
CA TRP A 664 16.48 -14.89 12.21
C TRP A 664 16.74 -14.68 10.72
N ARG A 665 18.02 -14.78 10.34
CA ARG A 665 18.49 -14.78 8.96
C ARG A 665 18.82 -16.22 8.55
N ALA A 666 18.16 -16.75 7.52
CA ALA A 666 18.36 -18.11 7.06
C ALA A 666 19.72 -18.32 6.37
N ALA A 667 20.26 -17.27 5.73
CA ALA A 667 21.53 -17.36 4.99
C ALA A 667 22.73 -17.77 5.88
N ASP A 668 22.74 -17.39 7.15
CA ASP A 668 23.76 -17.78 8.14
C ASP A 668 23.20 -18.52 9.37
N GLY A 669 21.87 -18.67 9.46
CA GLY A 669 21.17 -19.35 10.54
C GLY A 669 21.25 -18.63 11.88
N MET A 670 21.48 -17.32 11.89
CA MET A 670 21.77 -16.54 13.10
C MET A 670 20.65 -15.56 13.47
N HIS A 671 20.57 -15.28 14.77
CA HIS A 671 19.65 -14.30 15.32
C HIS A 671 20.28 -12.92 15.32
N TYR A 672 19.51 -11.89 14.98
CA TYR A 672 19.91 -10.50 15.03
C TYR A 672 18.92 -9.73 15.90
N GLU A 673 19.40 -8.72 16.62
CA GLU A 673 18.58 -7.86 17.46
C GLU A 673 18.83 -6.38 17.22
N VAL A 674 17.80 -5.57 17.49
CA VAL A 674 17.91 -4.13 17.63
C VAL A 674 17.49 -3.69 19.02
N GLU A 675 18.30 -2.83 19.64
CA GLU A 675 18.07 -2.34 20.98
C GLU A 675 18.35 -0.84 21.15
N ASN A 676 17.58 -0.23 22.06
CA ASN A 676 17.70 1.20 22.35
C ASN A 676 18.74 1.42 23.45
N GLY A 677 19.62 2.40 23.26
CA GLY A 677 20.56 2.88 24.27
C GLY A 677 20.05 4.09 25.05
N PRO A 678 20.90 4.69 25.92
CA PRO A 678 20.62 6.00 26.51
C PRO A 678 20.69 7.14 25.49
N SER A 679 21.60 7.07 24.52
CA SER A 679 21.67 8.00 23.38
C SER A 679 22.34 7.40 22.13
N VAL A 680 22.69 6.10 22.16
CA VAL A 680 23.35 5.36 21.09
C VAL A 680 22.68 3.99 21.00
N ASP A 681 22.00 3.69 19.91
CA ASP A 681 21.30 2.42 19.72
C ASP A 681 22.21 1.38 19.05
N ARG A 682 21.84 0.10 19.09
CA ARG A 682 22.64 -1.01 18.54
C ARG A 682 21.81 -1.91 17.64
N LEU A 683 22.39 -2.31 16.52
CA LEU A 683 22.07 -3.54 15.77
C LEU A 683 23.20 -4.54 16.01
N ALA A 684 22.89 -5.76 16.45
CA ALA A 684 23.89 -6.79 16.70
C ALA A 684 23.46 -8.18 16.22
N LYS A 685 24.47 -9.02 15.94
CA LYS A 685 24.32 -10.46 15.74
C LYS A 685 24.47 -11.18 17.07
N ILE A 686 23.44 -11.94 17.45
CA ILE A 686 23.37 -12.64 18.72
C ILE A 686 23.98 -14.03 18.61
N SER A 687 24.87 -14.33 19.55
CA SER A 687 25.63 -15.57 19.64
C SER A 687 25.51 -16.17 21.04
N GLU A 688 25.48 -17.49 21.09
CA GLU A 688 25.31 -18.27 22.33
C GLU A 688 26.40 -17.96 23.37
N GLY A 689 26.00 -17.75 24.62
CA GLY A 689 26.86 -17.53 25.78
C GLY A 689 27.56 -16.15 25.81
N VAL A 690 27.35 -15.31 24.80
CA VAL A 690 28.07 -14.04 24.65
C VAL A 690 27.51 -12.95 25.58
N ASN A 691 28.43 -12.16 26.14
CA ASN A 691 28.16 -10.96 26.89
C ASN A 691 28.25 -9.74 25.97
N TYR A 692 27.14 -9.00 25.83
CA TYR A 692 27.03 -7.78 25.03
C TYR A 692 27.39 -6.50 25.82
N LEU A 693 27.96 -6.69 27.01
CA LEU A 693 28.72 -5.73 27.82
C LEU A 693 27.96 -4.50 28.35
N TRP A 694 26.63 -4.43 28.24
CA TRP A 694 25.83 -3.34 28.83
C TRP A 694 26.22 -3.10 30.29
N ASP A 695 26.69 -1.89 30.58
CA ASP A 695 27.22 -1.46 31.88
C ASP A 695 26.62 -0.12 32.38
N GLY A 696 25.68 0.45 31.63
CA GLY A 696 25.07 1.74 31.93
C GLY A 696 25.51 2.87 30.98
N THR A 697 26.52 2.65 30.15
CA THR A 697 27.14 3.68 29.30
C THR A 697 26.84 3.55 27.82
N ASN A 698 26.80 4.68 27.09
CA ASN A 698 26.73 4.69 25.62
C ASN A 698 27.91 3.95 24.97
N GLU A 699 29.07 3.87 25.64
CA GLU A 699 30.23 3.13 25.12
C GLU A 699 29.95 1.61 25.11
N SER A 700 29.27 1.09 26.13
CA SER A 700 28.89 -0.32 26.14
C SER A 700 27.93 -0.73 25.01
N MET A 701 27.11 0.21 24.51
CA MET A 701 26.23 0.00 23.35
C MET A 701 27.00 -0.16 22.02
N ARG A 702 28.28 0.25 21.96
CA ARG A 702 29.12 0.06 20.75
C ARG A 702 29.79 -1.31 20.70
N ASN A 703 29.87 -2.01 21.83
CA ASN A 703 30.47 -3.33 21.87
C ASN A 703 29.64 -4.33 21.06
N LEU A 704 30.31 -5.10 20.20
CA LEU A 704 29.70 -6.16 19.37
C LEU A 704 28.55 -5.65 18.44
N ALA A 705 28.46 -4.33 18.22
CA ALA A 705 27.53 -3.75 17.28
C ALA A 705 27.99 -3.99 15.82
N ILE A 706 27.04 -4.33 14.96
CA ILE A 706 27.18 -4.28 13.50
C ILE A 706 27.02 -2.83 13.03
N TYR A 707 26.05 -2.14 13.62
CA TYR A 707 25.75 -0.74 13.37
C TYR A 707 25.30 -0.06 14.67
N ASN A 708 25.61 1.23 14.79
CA ASN A 708 25.13 2.08 15.88
C ASN A 708 24.45 3.32 15.30
N TRP A 709 23.22 3.59 15.75
CA TRP A 709 22.62 4.91 15.57
C TRP A 709 23.16 5.83 16.67
N ASP A 710 24.07 6.72 16.29
CA ASP A 710 24.65 7.73 17.18
C ASP A 710 24.52 9.12 16.54
N PRO A 711 23.62 9.98 17.03
CA PRO A 711 22.71 9.78 18.16
C PRO A 711 21.55 8.79 17.87
N SER A 712 20.82 8.38 18.90
CA SER A 712 19.73 7.39 18.85
C SER A 712 18.54 7.75 17.94
N HIS A 713 17.95 6.72 17.34
CA HIS A 713 16.80 6.71 16.42
C HIS A 713 15.64 5.84 16.92
N ALA A 714 15.81 5.12 18.04
CA ALA A 714 14.85 4.16 18.60
C ALA A 714 14.42 3.09 17.58
N PRO A 715 15.34 2.19 17.15
CA PRO A 715 14.97 1.01 16.39
C PRO A 715 14.18 0.04 17.28
N VAL A 716 12.99 -0.36 16.85
CA VAL A 716 12.04 -1.12 17.68
C VAL A 716 11.70 -2.50 17.13
N ASN A 717 11.94 -2.76 15.84
CA ASN A 717 11.70 -4.06 15.24
C ASN A 717 12.62 -4.29 14.03
N ILE A 718 12.87 -5.56 13.70
CA ILE A 718 13.73 -6.00 12.59
C ILE A 718 13.08 -7.20 11.89
N ALA A 719 13.13 -7.24 10.56
CA ALA A 719 12.65 -8.35 9.75
C ALA A 719 13.63 -8.62 8.59
N PHE A 720 13.90 -9.90 8.32
CA PHE A 720 14.64 -10.33 7.12
C PHE A 720 13.64 -10.82 6.07
N VAL A 721 13.71 -10.27 4.86
CA VAL A 721 12.90 -10.75 3.73
C VAL A 721 13.61 -11.93 3.06
N GLN A 722 12.90 -13.06 2.96
CA GLN A 722 13.50 -14.37 2.65
C GLN A 722 12.52 -15.20 1.80
N PRO A 723 12.99 -16.05 0.87
CA PRO A 723 12.10 -16.76 -0.05
C PRO A 723 10.97 -17.56 0.62
N GLU A 724 11.22 -18.13 1.80
CA GLU A 724 10.28 -18.98 2.54
C GLU A 724 9.08 -18.20 3.10
N THR A 725 9.25 -16.93 3.44
CA THR A 725 8.19 -16.07 4.03
C THR A 725 7.74 -14.95 3.12
N PHE A 726 8.49 -14.67 2.04
CA PHE A 726 8.38 -13.45 1.23
C PHE A 726 8.34 -13.72 -0.28
N GLY A 727 8.32 -15.00 -0.70
CA GLY A 727 8.48 -15.40 -2.11
C GLY A 727 7.39 -14.93 -3.08
N GLY A 728 6.20 -14.57 -2.60
CA GLY A 728 5.11 -14.02 -3.42
C GLY A 728 5.06 -12.49 -3.49
N SER A 729 5.95 -11.79 -2.77
CA SER A 729 5.98 -10.31 -2.67
C SER A 729 6.30 -9.58 -3.97
N GLN A 730 6.82 -10.32 -4.96
CA GLN A 730 7.40 -9.80 -6.21
C GLN A 730 8.60 -8.87 -6.01
N PHE A 731 9.05 -8.60 -4.78
CA PHE A 731 10.21 -7.74 -4.52
C PHE A 731 11.42 -8.22 -5.32
N PRO A 732 12.21 -7.30 -5.90
CA PRO A 732 13.38 -7.62 -6.70
C PRO A 732 14.36 -8.55 -5.96
N PRO A 733 15.02 -9.50 -6.65
CA PRO A 733 15.92 -10.48 -6.02
C PRO A 733 17.04 -9.88 -5.16
N GLU A 734 17.51 -8.67 -5.48
CA GLU A 734 18.52 -7.94 -4.72
C GLU A 734 18.05 -7.47 -3.34
N MET A 735 16.73 -7.43 -3.08
CA MET A 735 16.18 -7.13 -1.76
C MET A 735 16.18 -8.34 -0.83
N GLN A 736 16.33 -9.56 -1.37
CA GLN A 736 16.34 -10.79 -0.58
C GLN A 736 17.53 -10.81 0.39
N ASP A 737 17.31 -11.35 1.58
CA ASP A 737 18.30 -11.46 2.67
C ASP A 737 18.76 -10.11 3.29
N LEU A 738 18.16 -8.98 2.89
CA LEU A 738 18.32 -7.69 3.57
C LEU A 738 17.59 -7.67 4.92
N ALA A 739 18.20 -6.99 5.90
CA ALA A 739 17.59 -6.67 7.19
C ALA A 739 16.83 -5.34 7.11
N PHE A 740 15.50 -5.38 7.23
CA PHE A 740 14.67 -4.18 7.39
C PHE A 740 14.48 -3.87 8.87
N VAL A 741 14.64 -2.60 9.26
CA VAL A 741 14.52 -2.12 10.65
C VAL A 741 13.51 -0.98 10.71
N ALA A 742 12.56 -1.09 11.64
CA ALA A 742 11.64 -0.02 12.00
C ALA A 742 12.32 0.93 13.01
N GLU A 743 12.59 2.17 12.59
CA GLU A 743 13.05 3.25 13.47
C GLU A 743 11.82 4.07 13.91
N SER A 744 11.43 4.03 15.18
CA SER A 744 10.23 4.73 15.68
C SER A 744 10.46 6.21 15.97
N GLY A 745 11.70 6.59 16.32
CA GLY A 745 12.04 7.97 16.67
C GLY A 745 11.45 8.41 18.02
N PRO A 746 11.15 9.71 18.22
CA PRO A 746 10.64 10.21 19.48
C PRO A 746 9.18 9.79 19.74
N THR A 747 8.93 9.28 20.95
CA THR A 747 7.60 8.91 21.47
C THR A 747 6.58 10.03 21.25
N TYR A 748 5.48 9.72 20.55
CA TYR A 748 4.37 10.63 20.25
C TYR A 748 4.78 11.93 19.52
N GLY A 749 5.87 11.91 18.75
CA GLY A 749 6.29 13.03 17.91
C GLY A 749 5.28 13.35 16.80
N THR A 750 5.04 14.64 16.54
CA THR A 750 4.15 15.13 15.49
C THR A 750 4.93 15.49 14.22
N GLY A 751 4.40 15.13 13.05
CA GLY A 751 5.04 15.35 11.75
C GLY A 751 6.27 14.46 11.49
N PRO A 752 6.97 14.67 10.35
CA PRO A 752 8.19 13.97 10.01
C PRO A 752 9.29 14.23 11.04
N GLN A 753 10.13 13.23 11.29
CA GLN A 753 11.19 13.29 12.29
C GLN A 753 12.55 13.14 11.62
N VAL A 754 13.53 13.95 12.03
CA VAL A 754 14.93 13.86 11.55
C VAL A 754 15.56 12.49 11.91
N ARG A 755 14.98 11.77 12.87
CA ARG A 755 15.42 10.46 13.37
C ARG A 755 14.20 9.59 13.64
N GLY A 756 14.08 8.48 12.93
CA GLY A 756 12.95 7.57 13.02
C GLY A 756 11.70 8.00 12.25
N LYS A 757 10.57 7.39 12.60
CA LYS A 757 9.34 7.28 11.79
C LYS A 757 9.56 6.73 10.38
N ARG A 758 10.38 5.68 10.25
CA ARG A 758 10.78 5.13 8.95
C ARG A 758 11.22 3.67 9.01
N ILE A 759 11.24 3.04 7.85
CA ILE A 759 11.81 1.69 7.65
C ILE A 759 13.09 1.84 6.84
N VAL A 760 14.20 1.38 7.40
CA VAL A 760 15.51 1.34 6.73
C VAL A 760 15.93 -0.09 6.44
N SER A 761 16.80 -0.29 5.45
CA SER A 761 17.37 -1.58 5.07
C SER A 761 18.89 -1.60 5.27
N PHE A 762 19.42 -2.77 5.62
CA PHE A 762 20.86 -3.03 5.74
C PHE A 762 21.23 -4.28 4.94
N ALA A 763 22.29 -4.18 4.13
CA ALA A 763 22.91 -5.32 3.48
C ALA A 763 24.01 -5.89 4.39
N LEU A 764 23.93 -7.20 4.67
CA LEU A 764 24.89 -7.90 5.52
C LEU A 764 25.70 -8.91 4.70
N ASP A 765 27.01 -8.98 4.95
CA ASP A 765 27.87 -9.98 4.31
C ASP A 765 27.58 -11.41 4.81
N ALA A 766 28.23 -12.42 4.21
CA ALA A 766 28.07 -13.82 4.60
C ALA A 766 28.54 -14.15 6.04
N ASN A 767 29.26 -13.23 6.72
CA ASN A 767 29.65 -13.36 8.12
C ASN A 767 28.64 -12.67 9.06
N GLY A 768 27.68 -11.90 8.52
CA GLY A 768 26.76 -11.06 9.30
C GLY A 768 27.37 -9.73 9.72
N GLN A 769 28.31 -9.19 8.96
CA GLN A 769 28.86 -7.85 9.13
C GLN A 769 28.19 -6.88 8.16
N LEU A 770 28.20 -5.59 8.50
CA LEU A 770 27.63 -4.54 7.64
C LEU A 770 28.40 -4.47 6.32
N ASN A 771 27.68 -4.65 5.21
CA ASN A 771 28.20 -4.42 3.86
C ASN A 771 27.73 -3.06 3.32
N ASP A 772 26.45 -2.73 3.50
CA ASP A 772 25.87 -1.45 3.06
C ASP A 772 24.61 -1.06 3.88
N GLY A 773 24.23 0.21 3.81
CA GLY A 773 23.09 0.81 4.53
C GLY A 773 23.48 1.62 5.78
N PRO A 774 22.52 2.25 6.49
CA PRO A 774 21.08 2.14 6.26
C PRO A 774 20.57 2.89 5.02
N THR A 775 19.68 2.25 4.27
CA THR A 775 18.95 2.86 3.15
C THR A 775 17.45 2.90 3.46
N THR A 776 16.86 4.10 3.51
CA THR A 776 15.42 4.28 3.81
C THR A 776 14.55 3.75 2.66
N LEU A 777 13.64 2.81 2.96
CA LEU A 777 12.63 2.32 2.02
C LEU A 777 11.30 3.07 2.18
N VAL A 778 10.87 3.31 3.42
CA VAL A 778 9.60 4.01 3.74
C VAL A 778 9.87 5.10 4.76
N GLU A 779 9.34 6.30 4.55
CA GLU A 779 9.40 7.42 5.49
C GLU A 779 8.01 8.00 5.77
N TYR A 780 7.81 8.48 7.00
CA TYR A 780 6.59 9.17 7.40
C TYR A 780 6.58 10.61 6.85
N THR A 781 5.57 10.91 6.04
CA THR A 781 5.38 12.20 5.35
C THR A 781 4.14 12.96 5.83
N GLY A 782 3.31 12.34 6.68
CA GLY A 782 2.12 12.97 7.27
C GLY A 782 2.41 14.12 8.26
N SER A 783 1.34 14.77 8.72
CA SER A 783 1.39 15.90 9.67
C SER A 783 1.06 15.51 11.12
N GLY A 784 0.57 14.29 11.32
CA GLY A 784 0.05 13.74 12.59
C GLY A 784 1.09 12.98 13.41
N GLN A 785 0.64 11.94 14.12
CA GLN A 785 1.40 11.24 15.16
C GLN A 785 1.83 9.81 14.82
N GLY A 786 1.43 9.26 13.66
CA GLY A 786 1.78 7.91 13.23
C GLY A 786 3.28 7.65 13.31
N THR A 787 3.68 6.47 13.80
CA THR A 787 5.10 6.06 13.87
C THR A 787 5.22 4.55 13.73
N VAL A 788 6.17 4.10 12.92
CA VAL A 788 6.42 2.68 12.66
C VAL A 788 6.88 1.97 13.92
N VAL A 789 6.24 0.84 14.27
CA VAL A 789 6.66 -0.03 15.37
C VAL A 789 6.65 -1.51 15.01
N GLY A 790 5.49 -2.07 14.68
CA GLY A 790 5.41 -3.44 14.16
C GLY A 790 6.07 -3.51 12.78
N LEU A 791 6.79 -4.60 12.50
CA LEU A 791 7.44 -4.88 11.22
C LEU A 791 7.57 -6.39 11.07
N THR A 792 7.20 -6.94 9.91
CA THR A 792 7.41 -8.35 9.57
C THR A 792 7.39 -8.57 8.06
N ALA A 793 8.08 -9.62 7.60
CA ALA A 793 8.05 -10.07 6.22
C ALA A 793 6.78 -10.92 5.98
N GLY A 794 5.92 -10.50 5.06
CA GLY A 794 4.71 -11.23 4.65
C GLY A 794 4.83 -11.85 3.26
N PRO A 795 3.94 -12.80 2.91
CA PRO A 795 4.06 -13.58 1.68
C PRO A 795 3.95 -12.73 0.41
N ASP A 796 3.35 -11.55 0.50
CA ASP A 796 2.96 -10.63 -0.59
C ASP A 796 3.46 -9.19 -0.36
N GLY A 797 4.29 -8.93 0.65
CA GLY A 797 4.87 -7.62 0.92
C GLY A 797 5.46 -7.47 2.32
N LEU A 798 6.07 -6.31 2.61
CA LEU A 798 6.62 -5.99 3.93
C LEU A 798 5.55 -5.28 4.77
N TYR A 799 5.12 -5.89 5.87
CA TYR A 799 4.01 -5.40 6.69
C TYR A 799 4.52 -4.64 7.91
N PHE A 800 3.88 -3.53 8.26
CA PHE A 800 4.23 -2.73 9.43
C PHE A 800 3.01 -2.10 10.12
N THR A 801 3.14 -1.72 11.39
CA THR A 801 2.09 -0.99 12.14
C THR A 801 2.51 0.44 12.41
N GLU A 802 1.55 1.37 12.44
CA GLU A 802 1.72 2.60 13.21
C GLU A 802 1.27 2.40 14.66
N LEU A 803 2.03 2.89 15.64
CA LEU A 803 1.65 2.76 17.06
C LEU A 803 0.50 3.69 17.45
N TYR A 804 0.55 4.94 16.99
CA TYR A 804 -0.45 5.96 17.30
C TYR A 804 -1.38 6.18 16.12
N LYS A 805 -2.66 6.44 16.42
CA LYS A 805 -3.61 7.00 15.45
C LYS A 805 -3.03 8.31 14.89
N ASP A 806 -2.90 8.40 13.56
CA ASP A 806 -2.17 9.52 12.95
C ASP A 806 -2.84 10.89 13.19
N GLN A 807 -4.09 11.03 12.74
CA GLN A 807 -4.85 12.28 12.76
C GLN A 807 -5.96 12.26 13.80
N ASN A 808 -6.32 13.43 14.31
CA ASN A 808 -7.47 13.61 15.21
C ASN A 808 -7.40 12.71 16.46
N ALA A 809 -6.21 12.48 17.00
CA ALA A 809 -6.01 11.88 18.32
C ALA A 809 -6.14 12.96 19.40
N VAL A 810 -7.01 12.72 20.38
CA VAL A 810 -7.16 13.53 21.60
C VAL A 810 -6.14 13.07 22.65
N THR A 811 -5.84 11.77 22.68
CA THR A 811 -4.84 11.18 23.58
C THR A 811 -3.95 10.16 22.86
N PRO A 812 -2.74 9.87 23.38
CA PRO A 812 -1.86 8.85 22.79
C PRO A 812 -2.43 7.43 22.78
N ILE A 813 -3.51 7.17 23.53
CA ILE A 813 -4.12 5.84 23.69
C ILE A 813 -5.42 5.71 22.88
N ASP A 814 -5.75 6.69 22.04
CA ASP A 814 -6.94 6.66 21.19
C ASP A 814 -6.81 5.55 20.14
N GLY A 815 -7.86 4.72 20.00
CA GLY A 815 -7.96 3.74 18.92
C GLY A 815 -8.12 4.38 17.54
N GLY A 816 -7.68 3.67 16.50
CA GLY A 816 -7.61 4.16 15.12
C GLY A 816 -6.23 4.09 14.49
N ALA A 817 -5.26 3.46 15.15
CA ALA A 817 -3.99 3.06 14.55
C ALA A 817 -4.18 1.91 13.57
N ARG A 818 -3.16 1.66 12.72
CA ARG A 818 -3.29 0.88 11.48
C ARG A 818 -2.11 -0.04 11.18
N VAL A 819 -2.37 -0.96 10.26
CA VAL A 819 -1.40 -1.85 9.62
C VAL A 819 -1.31 -1.47 8.15
N PHE A 820 -0.08 -1.38 7.63
CA PHE A 820 0.23 -1.07 6.24
C PHE A 820 1.03 -2.21 5.60
N ARG A 821 0.94 -2.33 4.28
CA ARG A 821 1.79 -3.19 3.45
C ARG A 821 2.63 -2.31 2.52
N VAL A 822 3.93 -2.60 2.44
CA VAL A 822 4.79 -2.15 1.33
C VAL A 822 4.76 -3.25 0.28
N ARG A 823 4.27 -2.94 -0.91
CA ARG A 823 4.16 -3.87 -2.04
C ARG A 823 5.04 -3.40 -3.18
N TYR A 824 5.72 -4.34 -3.84
CA TYR A 824 6.39 -4.05 -5.11
C TYR A 824 5.39 -4.19 -6.25
N VAL A 825 5.36 -3.22 -7.15
CA VAL A 825 4.43 -3.16 -8.30
C VAL A 825 5.15 -3.32 -9.63
N GLY A 826 6.47 -3.53 -9.61
CA GLY A 826 7.32 -3.52 -10.79
C GLY A 826 7.97 -2.16 -11.03
N ASN A 827 9.13 -2.20 -11.66
CA ASN A 827 9.58 -1.14 -12.56
C ASN A 827 9.34 -1.70 -13.96
N VAL A 828 8.63 -1.00 -14.83
CA VAL A 828 8.70 -1.37 -16.24
C VAL A 828 10.13 -1.06 -16.72
N ALA A 829 10.73 -1.94 -17.53
CA ALA A 829 12.07 -1.67 -18.03
C ALA A 829 12.00 -0.48 -19.00
N GLY A 830 12.79 0.57 -18.77
CA GLY A 830 12.65 1.82 -19.52
C GLY A 830 11.46 2.69 -19.09
N ASP A 831 10.79 2.37 -18.00
CA ASP A 831 9.92 3.29 -17.25
C ASP A 831 10.81 3.97 -16.19
N PHE A 832 11.11 5.23 -16.45
CA PHE A 832 12.01 6.11 -15.71
C PHE A 832 11.25 7.20 -14.96
N ASN A 833 9.98 7.45 -15.29
CA ASN A 833 9.08 8.32 -14.53
C ASN A 833 8.27 7.57 -13.44
N PHE A 834 8.27 6.25 -13.49
CA PHE A 834 7.60 5.29 -12.61
C PHE A 834 6.06 5.28 -12.69
N ASP A 835 5.51 5.54 -13.88
CA ASP A 835 4.07 5.50 -14.16
C ASP A 835 3.53 4.12 -14.60
N GLN A 836 4.42 3.11 -14.69
CA GLN A 836 4.15 1.72 -15.12
C GLN A 836 3.94 1.53 -16.63
N VAL A 837 4.34 2.50 -17.47
CA VAL A 837 4.40 2.39 -18.93
C VAL A 837 5.76 2.91 -19.41
N SER A 838 6.46 2.19 -20.29
CA SER A 838 7.65 2.74 -20.96
C SER A 838 7.24 3.53 -22.20
N ASP A 839 7.34 4.85 -22.14
CA ASP A 839 6.62 5.80 -22.98
C ASP A 839 7.47 7.06 -23.33
N GLY A 840 6.88 8.03 -24.02
CA GLY A 840 7.52 9.30 -24.44
C GLY A 840 8.13 10.10 -23.30
N THR A 841 7.56 9.96 -22.13
CA THR A 841 7.90 10.69 -20.90
C THR A 841 9.22 10.19 -20.32
N ASP A 842 9.49 8.89 -20.43
CA ASP A 842 10.73 8.28 -19.95
C ASP A 842 11.94 8.69 -20.77
N PHE A 843 11.78 8.80 -22.09
CA PHE A 843 12.82 9.35 -22.96
C PHE A 843 13.25 10.74 -22.49
N LEU A 844 12.29 11.55 -22.03
CA LEU A 844 12.55 12.89 -21.51
C LEU A 844 13.19 12.83 -20.11
N THR A 845 12.89 11.84 -19.28
CA THR A 845 13.60 11.59 -18.01
C THR A 845 15.05 11.16 -18.24
N TRP A 846 15.29 10.22 -19.15
CA TRP A 846 16.63 9.83 -19.60
C TRP A 846 17.39 11.01 -20.22
N GLN A 847 16.78 11.76 -21.13
CA GLN A 847 17.42 12.90 -21.79
C GLN A 847 17.76 14.03 -20.79
N ARG A 848 16.96 14.20 -19.72
CA ARG A 848 17.23 15.16 -18.64
C ARG A 848 18.38 14.73 -17.73
N THR A 849 18.58 13.43 -17.54
CA THR A 849 19.58 12.86 -16.62
C THR A 849 20.83 12.32 -17.31
N LEU A 850 20.90 12.29 -18.64
CA LEU A 850 22.04 11.83 -19.42
C LEU A 850 23.39 12.44 -18.98
N GLY A 851 24.30 11.57 -18.52
CA GLY A 851 25.61 11.90 -17.96
C GLY A 851 25.60 12.14 -16.44
N SER A 852 24.49 11.88 -15.76
CA SER A 852 24.35 11.98 -14.31
C SER A 852 24.86 10.73 -13.59
N THR A 853 25.58 10.96 -12.49
CA THR A 853 25.98 9.95 -11.50
C THR A 853 25.39 10.26 -10.11
N ALA A 854 24.29 11.02 -10.06
CA ALA A 854 23.71 11.56 -8.82
C ALA A 854 22.18 11.50 -8.82
N ASP A 855 21.55 12.01 -9.88
CA ASP A 855 20.18 11.66 -10.26
C ASP A 855 20.26 10.42 -11.16
N LEU A 856 19.80 9.28 -10.65
CA LEU A 856 19.84 7.97 -11.31
C LEU A 856 18.44 7.50 -11.72
N SER A 857 17.46 8.41 -11.83
CA SER A 857 16.08 8.08 -12.20
C SER A 857 15.96 7.34 -13.54
N ALA A 858 16.92 7.52 -14.46
CA ALA A 858 17.01 6.78 -15.71
C ALA A 858 18.21 5.82 -15.83
N ASP A 859 18.82 5.38 -14.72
CA ASP A 859 19.86 4.34 -14.72
C ASP A 859 19.22 2.94 -14.82
N GLY A 860 18.68 2.64 -16.01
CA GLY A 860 18.03 1.37 -16.32
C GLY A 860 18.96 0.16 -16.27
N ASN A 861 20.26 0.34 -16.51
CA ASN A 861 21.27 -0.72 -16.51
C ASN A 861 21.97 -0.90 -15.15
N ARG A 862 21.80 0.06 -14.24
CA ARG A 862 22.28 0.08 -12.85
C ARG A 862 23.81 0.08 -12.73
N ASN A 863 24.48 0.84 -13.58
CA ASN A 863 25.93 1.06 -13.55
C ASN A 863 26.35 2.31 -12.74
N LEU A 864 25.38 3.07 -12.20
CA LEU A 864 25.54 4.35 -11.49
C LEU A 864 25.94 5.54 -12.40
N GLU A 865 25.70 5.45 -13.71
CA GLU A 865 25.92 6.51 -14.70
C GLU A 865 24.86 6.44 -15.82
N VAL A 866 23.92 7.40 -15.86
CA VAL A 866 22.88 7.44 -16.90
C VAL A 866 23.53 7.69 -18.26
N ASP A 867 23.57 6.69 -19.13
CA ASP A 867 24.28 6.72 -20.41
C ASP A 867 23.47 6.13 -21.59
N ALA A 868 24.13 5.89 -22.72
CA ALA A 868 23.49 5.36 -23.92
C ALA A 868 23.03 3.88 -23.81
N ALA A 869 23.50 3.13 -22.82
CA ALA A 869 23.02 1.79 -22.49
C ALA A 869 21.62 1.84 -21.86
N ASP A 870 21.30 2.88 -21.10
CA ASP A 870 19.95 3.07 -20.53
C ASP A 870 18.94 3.46 -21.60
N LEU A 871 19.33 4.30 -22.56
CA LEU A 871 18.52 4.56 -23.74
C LEU A 871 18.20 3.26 -24.48
N ALA A 872 19.17 2.36 -24.63
CA ALA A 872 18.95 1.08 -25.30
C ALA A 872 17.98 0.18 -24.52
N ILE A 873 17.87 0.33 -23.20
CA ILE A 873 16.86 -0.35 -22.38
C ILE A 873 15.48 0.22 -22.67
N TRP A 874 15.29 1.54 -22.65
CA TRP A 874 14.04 2.21 -23.06
C TRP A 874 13.66 1.90 -24.52
N GLU A 875 14.59 1.98 -25.48
CA GLU A 875 14.34 1.68 -26.90
C GLU A 875 13.85 0.24 -27.12
N SER A 876 14.28 -0.69 -26.27
CA SER A 876 13.88 -2.11 -26.34
C SER A 876 12.56 -2.43 -25.62
N HIS A 877 12.00 -1.48 -24.85
CA HIS A 877 10.77 -1.65 -24.07
C HIS A 877 9.72 -0.56 -24.33
N TRP A 878 9.96 0.37 -25.26
CA TRP A 878 8.96 1.34 -25.71
C TRP A 878 7.59 0.72 -26.02
N GLY A 879 6.54 1.22 -25.36
CA GLY A 879 5.18 0.72 -25.45
C GLY A 879 4.90 -0.56 -24.65
N VAL A 880 5.81 -0.97 -23.77
CA VAL A 880 5.57 -2.04 -22.79
C VAL A 880 4.84 -1.46 -21.58
N ALA A 881 3.70 -2.05 -21.26
CA ALA A 881 3.04 -2.01 -19.96
C ALA A 881 3.25 -3.38 -19.28
N PRO A 882 3.05 -3.54 -17.96
CA PRO A 882 3.23 -4.83 -17.28
C PRO A 882 2.46 -5.96 -17.98
N ALA A 883 3.15 -7.06 -18.24
CA ALA A 883 2.53 -8.24 -18.84
C ALA A 883 1.45 -8.82 -17.91
N GLN A 884 0.35 -9.30 -18.48
CA GLN A 884 -0.69 -10.02 -17.76
C GLN A 884 -0.08 -11.08 -16.83
N ALA A 885 -0.60 -11.17 -15.60
CA ALA A 885 -0.25 -12.22 -14.67
C ALA A 885 -0.60 -13.59 -15.27
N ILE A 886 0.42 -14.26 -15.83
CA ILE A 886 0.33 -15.62 -16.34
C ILE A 886 -0.11 -16.54 -15.21
N ALA A 887 -1.28 -17.17 -15.38
CA ALA A 887 -1.77 -18.17 -14.44
C ALA A 887 -0.73 -19.26 -14.21
N GLU A 888 -0.51 -19.65 -12.95
CA GLU A 888 0.38 -20.76 -12.64
C GLU A 888 -0.10 -22.05 -13.34
N PRO A 889 0.79 -22.81 -14.01
CA PRO A 889 0.44 -24.12 -14.53
C PRO A 889 0.26 -25.10 -13.37
N ALA A 890 -0.98 -25.49 -13.11
CA ALA A 890 -1.29 -26.51 -12.11
C ALA A 890 -0.61 -27.87 -12.45
N SER A 891 0.37 -28.29 -11.65
CA SER A 891 0.38 -29.63 -11.02
C SER A 891 1.63 -29.94 -10.18
N ASN A 892 1.37 -30.34 -8.93
CA ASN A 892 2.20 -31.25 -8.12
C ASN A 892 1.47 -32.62 -8.14
N PRO A 893 2.11 -33.81 -8.00
CA PRO A 893 2.56 -34.26 -6.67
C PRO A 893 3.81 -35.18 -6.65
N SER A 894 4.31 -35.44 -5.44
CA SER A 894 5.42 -36.33 -5.09
C SER A 894 5.02 -37.82 -4.91
N VAL A 895 5.91 -38.77 -5.22
CA VAL A 895 5.97 -40.13 -4.59
C VAL A 895 7.42 -40.67 -4.58
N GLN A 896 7.79 -41.37 -3.50
CA GLN A 896 9.07 -42.06 -3.31
C GLN A 896 9.13 -43.52 -3.85
N THR A 897 10.34 -43.96 -4.20
CA THR A 897 10.89 -45.36 -4.20
C THR A 897 10.55 -46.40 -5.28
N ALA A 898 11.58 -47.25 -5.52
CA ALA A 898 11.57 -48.68 -5.92
C ALA A 898 11.89 -49.10 -7.38
N THR A 899 13.17 -49.46 -7.59
CA THR A 899 13.72 -50.69 -8.23
C THR A 899 13.31 -51.19 -9.64
N ASP A 900 14.35 -51.50 -10.41
CA ASP A 900 14.52 -52.66 -11.33
C ASP A 900 13.65 -52.85 -12.58
N ALA A 901 14.30 -52.57 -13.73
CA ALA A 901 14.68 -53.56 -14.75
C ALA A 901 13.69 -54.04 -15.87
N TYR A 902 14.30 -54.24 -17.05
CA TYR A 902 13.97 -55.18 -18.15
C TYR A 902 12.96 -54.81 -19.28
N PHE A 903 13.55 -54.72 -20.49
CA PHE A 903 13.12 -55.33 -21.78
C PHE A 903 11.96 -54.75 -22.64
N ALA A 904 12.39 -54.23 -23.80
CA ALA A 904 12.13 -54.75 -25.15
C ALA A 904 10.93 -54.26 -26.03
N ALA A 905 11.34 -53.81 -27.23
CA ALA A 905 10.83 -54.13 -28.58
C ALA A 905 9.53 -53.49 -29.14
N SER A 906 9.72 -52.58 -30.10
CA SER A 906 9.39 -52.76 -31.54
C SER A 906 10.06 -51.60 -32.33
N GLU A 907 10.92 -51.80 -33.36
CA GLU A 907 10.69 -52.36 -34.71
C GLU A 907 9.49 -51.71 -35.45
N THR A 908 9.54 -51.12 -36.66
CA THR A 908 10.53 -50.99 -37.77
C THR A 908 10.15 -49.75 -38.62
N THR A 909 10.88 -49.22 -39.63
CA THR A 909 12.06 -49.70 -40.40
C THR A 909 12.95 -48.55 -40.92
N ALA A 910 14.17 -48.89 -41.30
CA ALA A 910 15.15 -48.18 -42.13
C ALA A 910 14.64 -47.46 -43.41
N ALA A 911 15.04 -46.20 -43.58
CA ALA A 911 15.04 -45.47 -44.85
C ALA A 911 16.36 -44.70 -45.15
N ASP A 912 17.09 -44.22 -44.13
CA ASP A 912 18.27 -43.35 -44.31
C ASP A 912 19.63 -43.99 -43.94
N MET A 913 19.88 -45.20 -44.45
CA MET A 913 21.20 -45.85 -44.41
C MET A 913 22.02 -45.53 -45.67
N ALA A 914 22.49 -44.27 -45.79
CA ALA A 914 23.36 -43.83 -46.89
C ALA A 914 24.38 -42.74 -46.45
N GLY A 915 25.17 -43.00 -45.41
CA GLY A 915 26.12 -42.01 -44.88
C GLY A 915 27.29 -42.54 -44.03
N ILE A 916 27.60 -43.84 -44.08
CA ILE A 916 28.70 -44.43 -43.30
C ILE A 916 29.97 -44.51 -44.16
N ALA A 917 31.02 -43.77 -43.77
CA ALA A 917 32.41 -44.26 -43.57
C ALA A 917 33.49 -43.18 -43.80
N GLN A 918 33.98 -42.54 -42.71
CA GLN A 918 35.39 -42.14 -42.46
C GLN A 918 35.43 -41.19 -41.24
N LEU A 919 36.41 -41.23 -40.32
CA LEU A 919 37.21 -42.33 -39.76
C LEU A 919 37.82 -41.78 -38.45
N VAL A 920 37.91 -42.60 -37.40
CA VAL A 920 38.45 -42.20 -36.09
C VAL A 920 39.98 -42.25 -36.06
N GLU A 921 40.60 -41.34 -35.31
CA GLU A 921 42.01 -41.31 -34.84
C GLU A 921 43.17 -41.34 -35.87
N THR A 922 43.93 -40.24 -35.96
CA THR A 922 45.27 -40.10 -35.30
C THR A 922 46.05 -38.86 -35.79
N ALA A 923 46.41 -37.95 -34.87
CA ALA A 923 47.61 -37.10 -34.97
C ALA A 923 47.98 -36.59 -33.57
N SER A 924 49.25 -36.73 -33.18
CA SER A 924 49.70 -36.51 -31.79
C SER A 924 50.72 -35.39 -31.66
N ARG A 925 50.85 -34.83 -30.44
CA ARG A 925 51.95 -33.95 -29.96
C ARG A 925 51.87 -32.51 -30.52
N THR A 926 52.29 -31.43 -29.84
CA THR A 926 53.25 -31.23 -28.73
C THR A 926 52.86 -30.05 -27.82
N SER A 927 53.17 -30.11 -26.52
CA SER A 927 53.44 -28.90 -25.69
C SER A 927 54.91 -28.45 -25.84
N PRO A 928 55.26 -27.19 -25.51
CA PRO A 928 55.98 -27.02 -24.23
C PRO A 928 55.67 -25.72 -23.47
N ALA A 929 56.04 -25.70 -22.18
CA ALA A 929 55.78 -24.62 -21.23
C ALA A 929 56.87 -23.55 -21.15
N ARG A 930 56.52 -22.37 -20.61
CA ARG A 930 57.32 -21.50 -19.69
C ARG A 930 56.40 -20.37 -19.16
N ARG A 931 56.60 -19.66 -18.04
CA ARG A 931 57.10 -19.85 -16.65
C ARG A 931 57.33 -18.41 -16.11
N ARG A 932 56.81 -18.06 -14.92
CA ARG A 932 57.03 -16.79 -14.15
C ARG A 932 56.35 -15.53 -14.76
N GLY A 933 55.78 -14.57 -14.00
CA GLY A 933 55.56 -14.46 -12.55
C GLY A 933 56.36 -13.31 -11.87
N PHE A 934 55.64 -12.29 -11.39
CA PHE A 934 55.92 -11.21 -10.40
C PHE A 934 54.64 -10.32 -10.43
N ALA A 935 53.90 -9.91 -9.37
CA ALA A 935 54.09 -9.71 -7.92
C ALA A 935 54.50 -8.27 -7.50
N GLY A 936 53.73 -7.68 -6.57
CA GLY A 936 53.87 -6.32 -5.99
C GLY A 936 52.78 -5.35 -6.50
N GLU A 937 51.99 -4.69 -5.65
CA GLU A 937 51.83 -4.73 -4.17
C GLU A 937 50.35 -4.86 -3.79
#